data_AF-A0A2S4PR25-F1
#
_entry.id   AF-A0A2S4PR25-F1
#
_cell.length_a   1.000
_cell.length_b   1.000
_cell.length_c   1.000
_cell.angle_alpha   90.00
_cell.angle_beta   90.00
_cell.angle_gamma   90.00
#
_symmetry.space_group_name_H-M   'P 1'
#
loop_
_entity.id
_entity.type
_entity.pdbx_description
1 polymer ?
#
loop_
_entity_poly.entity_id
_entity_poly.type
_entity_poly.pdbx_seq_one_letter_code
_entity_poly.pdbx_strand_id
1 'polypeptide(L)'
;MIKLEDLQTKVVNVYNPITSGLQVIGWNQIYEAINDNDSCCILIGDFNCHYPIWSEPLAHRDTRAQDLLNTTAAYGLSLVTPPGIPTFKRCGSNGRLQDVWDKAAAPLEALQSALAKTLKLHCPRARPSRFANPEWSPEASRLLNETRRAQRLAIQSGSTHDNYRYKSLKKNFKKEMRCLRRLSWRKSIADITSNSEDKYKTGLWRLSRWSKKSSNIQQGPPHLPPLRRDTMETPINCDKQKASILQEKFFPSNLEADLSDLEENQRPKRSVIITTEVKLEEVECILSQLPRGKAPGPDEIPNEILQALLPEWKLELARAITNLLIDGNIPSSLKESTTVALRKDRRPDYSIPSSYRPIALEDSLAKLVEKIVANRIMRAAEEHNMLPWAQMGARKNRSTISALELLTSTIQTAWNASLRVLGIYFDPKLNWGAHIKQIQQRSNNQIQSISRLSQSTWGATFEKSRLLYNAIVRPALTYGSPIWAKAGPAGKIPERIVKPLRSIQRKCLKLVTSAYNLTSSRVVQYAGISKKLRVHQTILTAHKKAKRLVRRKDNNYVSNKGKDVAEWNKICKNEQNRGKQKEAGKIAAYQEWESSWTHQKRTHNPGHRAPADPESWQAAKIIIDERTGRKRLSQKGTPSNIHLNLKRAQSSIAIQIRSEHLGLNSYLHRRRVPGVENPKCQCGYPSQNAKHMILACPQWAKGRGRCCEGRKTGPIKP
;
A
#
# COMPACT_ATOMS: atom_id res chain seq x y z
N MET A 1 25.04 -72.19 35.46
CA MET A 1 24.64 -70.79 35.22
C MET A 1 24.83 -70.53 33.73
N ILE A 2 23.77 -70.68 32.95
CA ILE A 2 23.79 -70.41 31.50
C ILE A 2 23.79 -68.89 31.36
N LYS A 3 24.80 -68.30 30.71
CA LYS A 3 24.79 -66.87 30.40
C LYS A 3 23.73 -66.66 29.32
N LEU A 4 22.92 -65.61 29.45
CA LEU A 4 21.87 -65.29 28.45
C LEU A 4 22.43 -65.16 27.02
N GLU A 5 23.72 -64.87 26.91
CA GLU A 5 24.50 -64.73 25.68
C GLU A 5 24.67 -66.05 24.90
N ASP A 6 24.53 -67.20 25.58
CA ASP A 6 24.70 -68.54 25.01
C ASP A 6 23.37 -69.14 24.48
N LEU A 7 22.24 -68.47 24.68
CA LEU A 7 20.92 -68.89 24.18
C LEU A 7 20.63 -68.17 22.86
N GLN A 8 20.78 -68.86 21.73
CA GLN A 8 20.25 -68.35 20.46
C GLN A 8 18.73 -68.25 20.56
N THR A 9 18.22 -67.01 20.65
CA THR A 9 16.78 -66.76 20.62
C THR A 9 16.31 -66.68 19.17
N LYS A 10 15.45 -67.61 18.74
CA LYS A 10 14.88 -67.66 17.40
C LYS A 10 13.52 -66.95 17.40
N VAL A 11 13.39 -65.86 16.64
CA VAL A 11 12.13 -65.12 16.53
C VAL A 11 11.45 -65.50 15.22
N VAL A 12 10.26 -66.09 15.31
CA VAL A 12 9.46 -66.50 14.16
C VAL A 12 8.29 -65.53 14.03
N ASN A 13 8.27 -64.73 12.95
CA ASN A 13 7.19 -63.80 12.66
C ASN A 13 6.15 -64.44 11.72
N VAL A 14 4.91 -64.57 12.20
CA VAL A 14 3.80 -65.21 11.47
C VAL A 14 2.79 -64.17 11.02
N TYR A 15 2.45 -64.17 9.74
CA TYR A 15 1.35 -63.37 9.21
C TYR A 15 0.32 -64.28 8.56
N ASN A 16 -0.88 -64.35 9.15
CA ASN A 16 -1.98 -65.14 8.62
C ASN A 16 -2.91 -64.24 7.78
N PRO A 17 -2.99 -64.41 6.45
CA PRO A 17 -3.89 -63.61 5.62
C PRO A 17 -5.37 -63.89 5.95
N ILE A 18 -6.23 -62.88 5.80
CA ILE A 18 -7.67 -62.99 6.05
C ILE A 18 -8.27 -64.00 5.07
N THR A 19 -8.55 -65.20 5.55
CA THR A 19 -9.14 -66.30 4.79
C THR A 19 -10.30 -66.92 5.58
N SER A 20 -11.26 -67.54 4.88
CA SER A 20 -12.47 -68.17 5.45
C SER A 20 -12.32 -69.68 5.72
N GLY A 21 -11.09 -70.22 5.65
CA GLY A 21 -10.81 -71.64 5.90
C GLY A 21 -10.84 -72.02 7.38
N LEU A 22 -10.90 -73.33 7.67
CA LEU A 22 -11.01 -73.88 9.03
C LEU A 22 -9.68 -73.90 9.82
N GLN A 23 -8.54 -73.64 9.19
CA GLN A 23 -7.19 -73.73 9.78
C GLN A 23 -6.34 -72.51 9.46
N VAL A 24 -5.35 -72.22 10.31
CA VAL A 24 -4.32 -71.19 10.06
C VAL A 24 -3.36 -71.71 8.98
N ILE A 25 -3.20 -70.96 7.90
CA ILE A 25 -2.40 -71.38 6.74
C ILE A 25 -0.90 -71.35 7.11
N GLY A 26 -0.17 -72.43 6.83
CA GLY A 26 1.29 -72.50 7.04
C GLY A 26 1.75 -73.08 8.39
N TRP A 27 0.84 -73.64 9.20
CA TRP A 27 1.16 -74.17 10.53
C TRP A 27 2.23 -75.27 10.55
N ASN A 28 2.29 -76.13 9.52
CA ASN A 28 3.31 -77.17 9.41
C ASN A 28 4.75 -76.61 9.29
N GLN A 29 4.92 -75.45 8.67
CA GLN A 29 6.22 -74.79 8.53
C GLN A 29 6.64 -74.10 9.84
N ILE A 30 5.66 -73.61 10.61
CA ILE A 30 5.86 -73.06 11.94
C ILE A 30 6.24 -74.17 12.92
N TYR A 31 5.64 -75.36 12.78
CA TYR A 31 5.99 -76.56 13.55
C TYR A 31 7.45 -76.98 13.34
N GLU A 32 7.92 -77.07 12.09
CA GLU A 32 9.33 -77.36 11.78
C GLU A 32 10.29 -76.32 12.37
N ALA A 33 9.86 -75.05 12.46
CA ALA A 33 10.68 -73.98 13.03
C ALA A 33 10.79 -74.04 14.56
N ILE A 34 9.77 -74.58 15.26
CA ILE A 34 9.67 -74.67 16.72
C ILE A 34 10.37 -75.92 17.28
N ASN A 35 10.42 -77.03 16.54
CA ASN A 35 10.92 -78.32 17.02
C ASN A 35 12.46 -78.47 17.02
N ASP A 36 13.17 -77.34 16.94
CA ASP A 36 14.63 -77.23 16.85
C ASP A 36 15.21 -77.06 18.27
N ASN A 37 15.64 -78.17 18.88
CA ASN A 37 15.82 -78.35 20.34
C ASN A 37 16.90 -77.49 21.03
N ASP A 38 17.72 -76.73 20.28
CA ASP A 38 18.87 -75.98 20.81
C ASP A 38 18.62 -74.46 20.97
N SER A 39 17.39 -73.97 20.77
CA SER A 39 17.10 -72.52 20.75
C SER A 39 15.84 -72.11 21.53
N CYS A 40 15.87 -70.92 22.14
CA CYS A 40 14.70 -70.33 22.79
C CYS A 40 13.82 -69.68 21.70
N CYS A 41 12.63 -70.22 21.45
CA CYS A 41 11.78 -69.76 20.35
C CYS A 41 10.73 -68.73 20.83
N ILE A 42 10.67 -67.57 20.17
CA ILE A 42 9.61 -66.57 20.36
C ILE A 42 8.77 -66.50 19.08
N LEU A 43 7.51 -66.91 19.18
CA LEU A 43 6.53 -66.78 18.12
C LEU A 43 5.82 -65.41 18.26
N ILE A 44 5.95 -64.56 17.25
CA ILE A 44 5.27 -63.26 17.17
C ILE A 44 4.51 -63.17 15.85
N GLY A 45 3.38 -62.46 15.79
CA GLY A 45 2.64 -62.41 14.54
C GLY A 45 1.21 -61.93 14.65
N ASP A 46 0.62 -61.59 13.50
CA ASP A 46 -0.80 -61.29 13.37
C ASP A 46 -1.54 -62.53 12.85
N PHE A 47 -2.23 -63.21 13.76
CA PHE A 47 -2.96 -64.44 13.46
C PHE A 47 -4.36 -64.17 12.89
N ASN A 48 -4.84 -62.92 12.90
CA ASN A 48 -6.18 -62.52 12.44
C ASN A 48 -7.33 -63.39 13.00
N CYS A 49 -7.23 -63.83 14.27
CA CYS A 49 -8.23 -64.65 14.96
C CYS A 49 -8.66 -64.02 16.29
N HIS A 50 -9.96 -64.02 16.59
CA HIS A 50 -10.51 -63.48 17.84
C HIS A 50 -10.68 -64.56 18.91
N TYR A 51 -10.24 -64.27 20.14
CA TYR A 51 -10.38 -65.17 21.27
C TYR A 51 -10.46 -64.41 22.60
N PRO A 52 -11.33 -64.83 23.55
CA PRO A 52 -11.54 -64.10 24.82
C PRO A 52 -10.29 -63.90 25.69
N ILE A 53 -9.26 -64.76 25.57
CA ILE A 53 -8.01 -64.63 26.34
C ILE A 53 -7.22 -63.37 25.95
N TRP A 54 -7.22 -62.96 24.68
CA TRP A 54 -6.44 -61.82 24.18
C TRP A 54 -7.29 -60.75 23.49
N SER A 55 -8.61 -60.90 23.53
CA SER A 55 -9.61 -59.94 23.05
C SER A 55 -10.51 -59.50 24.21
N GLU A 56 -11.46 -58.59 23.97
CA GLU A 56 -12.43 -58.23 25.01
C GLU A 56 -13.28 -59.45 25.46
N PRO A 57 -13.74 -59.52 26.72
CA PRO A 57 -14.46 -60.68 27.26
C PRO A 57 -15.74 -61.07 26.49
N LEU A 58 -16.29 -60.15 25.69
CA LEU A 58 -17.48 -60.33 24.87
C LEU A 58 -17.17 -60.57 23.37
N ALA A 59 -15.89 -60.73 23.00
CA ALA A 59 -15.49 -60.93 21.62
C ALA A 59 -15.91 -62.31 21.08
N HIS A 60 -16.28 -62.36 19.80
CA HIS A 60 -16.59 -63.59 19.08
C HIS A 60 -15.40 -64.58 19.15
N ARG A 61 -15.68 -65.84 19.48
CA ARG A 61 -14.66 -66.90 19.55
C ARG A 61 -14.49 -67.53 18.17
N ASP A 62 -13.32 -67.34 17.57
CA ASP A 62 -12.93 -68.02 16.34
C ASP A 62 -12.45 -69.44 16.67
N THR A 63 -12.95 -70.45 15.96
CA THR A 63 -12.51 -71.85 16.13
C THR A 63 -11.03 -72.02 15.80
N ARG A 64 -10.48 -71.20 14.90
CA ARG A 64 -9.06 -71.19 14.55
C ARG A 64 -8.17 -70.72 15.69
N ALA A 65 -8.65 -69.78 16.50
CA ALA A 65 -7.92 -69.35 17.69
C ALA A 65 -7.89 -70.44 18.78
N GLN A 66 -8.94 -71.28 18.85
CA GLN A 66 -8.92 -72.43 19.76
C GLN A 66 -7.87 -73.46 19.34
N ASP A 67 -7.80 -73.74 18.04
CA ASP A 67 -6.81 -74.67 17.48
C ASP A 67 -5.38 -74.17 17.71
N LEU A 68 -5.15 -72.86 17.54
CA LEU A 68 -3.89 -72.19 17.86
C LEU A 68 -3.51 -72.40 19.34
N LEU A 69 -4.43 -72.14 20.27
CA LEU A 69 -4.20 -72.29 21.71
C LEU A 69 -3.88 -73.74 22.10
N ASN A 70 -4.70 -74.69 21.64
CA ASN A 70 -4.50 -76.11 21.91
C ASN A 70 -3.13 -76.57 21.42
N THR A 71 -2.75 -76.13 20.23
CA THR A 71 -1.48 -76.54 19.64
C THR A 71 -0.29 -75.89 20.34
N THR A 72 -0.34 -74.59 20.65
CA THR A 72 0.74 -73.93 21.40
C THR A 72 0.92 -74.52 22.81
N ALA A 73 -0.17 -74.92 23.47
CA ALA A 73 -0.12 -75.56 24.78
C ALA A 73 0.51 -76.97 24.72
N ALA A 74 0.22 -77.75 23.66
CA ALA A 74 0.82 -79.06 23.45
C ALA A 74 2.35 -79.01 23.30
N TYR A 75 2.90 -77.89 22.82
CA TYR A 75 4.34 -77.65 22.70
C TYR A 75 4.95 -76.85 23.85
N GLY A 76 4.22 -76.69 24.96
CA GLY A 76 4.74 -76.01 26.15
C GLY A 76 5.00 -74.51 25.99
N LEU A 77 4.48 -73.88 24.92
CA LEU A 77 4.60 -72.44 24.72
C LEU A 77 3.64 -71.71 25.67
N SER A 78 4.17 -70.74 26.40
CA SER A 78 3.37 -69.87 27.26
C SER A 78 3.04 -68.56 26.56
N LEU A 79 1.80 -68.10 26.71
CA LEU A 79 1.39 -66.80 26.20
C LEU A 79 2.03 -65.71 27.07
N VAL A 80 2.97 -64.95 26.48
CA VAL A 80 3.69 -63.88 27.18
C VAL A 80 2.82 -62.63 27.37
N THR A 81 1.85 -62.39 26.49
CA THR A 81 0.90 -61.28 26.63
C THR A 81 -0.12 -61.58 27.74
N PRO A 82 -0.26 -60.71 28.76
CA PRO A 82 -1.27 -60.88 29.81
C PRO A 82 -2.69 -60.99 29.25
N PRO A 83 -3.54 -61.85 29.82
CA PRO A 83 -4.93 -62.00 29.37
C PRO A 83 -5.70 -60.68 29.41
N GLY A 84 -6.53 -60.43 28.40
CA GLY A 84 -7.36 -59.23 28.28
C GLY A 84 -6.64 -57.97 27.78
N ILE A 85 -5.36 -58.05 27.40
CA ILE A 85 -4.66 -56.94 26.73
C ILE A 85 -4.92 -57.03 25.21
N PRO A 86 -5.74 -56.15 24.62
CA PRO A 86 -5.93 -56.12 23.17
C PRO A 86 -4.61 -55.74 22.49
N THR A 87 -4.10 -56.63 21.63
CA THR A 87 -2.86 -56.44 20.84
C THR A 87 -3.03 -55.43 19.71
N PHE A 88 -4.27 -55.22 19.26
CA PHE A 88 -4.67 -54.13 18.38
C PHE A 88 -5.77 -53.30 19.06
N LYS A 89 -5.40 -52.11 19.54
CA LYS A 89 -6.38 -51.07 19.88
C LYS A 89 -6.64 -50.25 18.63
N ARG A 90 -7.88 -50.24 18.14
CA ARG A 90 -8.30 -49.24 17.14
C ARG A 90 -7.96 -47.86 17.71
N CYS A 91 -7.05 -47.14 17.06
CA CYS A 91 -6.38 -45.96 17.60
C CYS A 91 -7.33 -45.01 18.34
N GLY A 92 -7.01 -44.76 19.61
CA GLY A 92 -7.36 -43.52 20.28
C GLY A 92 -6.07 -42.90 20.80
N SER A 93 -5.70 -41.72 20.27
CA SER A 93 -4.81 -40.66 20.82
C SER A 93 -3.93 -39.90 19.80
N ASN A 94 -4.47 -39.56 18.62
CA ASN A 94 -4.29 -38.22 18.03
C ASN A 94 -5.66 -37.55 17.86
N GLY A 95 -6.46 -37.69 18.93
CA GLY A 95 -7.81 -37.18 19.02
C GLY A 95 -7.81 -35.66 19.09
N ARG A 96 -8.02 -35.03 17.93
CA ARG A 96 -9.12 -34.08 17.73
C ARG A 96 -9.34 -33.64 16.30
N LEU A 97 -8.46 -33.99 15.34
CA LEU A 97 -8.69 -33.64 13.94
C LEU A 97 -8.81 -34.82 13.00
N GLN A 98 -7.84 -35.74 12.93
CA GLN A 98 -7.92 -36.88 11.98
C GLN A 98 -9.23 -37.68 12.12
N ASP A 99 -9.59 -38.03 13.37
CA ASP A 99 -10.84 -38.72 13.71
C ASP A 99 -12.12 -37.92 13.37
N VAL A 100 -12.05 -36.59 13.35
CA VAL A 100 -13.19 -35.74 12.99
C VAL A 100 -13.31 -35.63 11.48
N TRP A 101 -12.20 -35.67 10.75
CA TRP A 101 -12.19 -35.55 9.29
C TRP A 101 -12.56 -36.87 8.60
N ASP A 102 -12.04 -38.00 9.08
CA ASP A 102 -12.29 -39.31 8.47
C ASP A 102 -13.67 -39.90 8.85
N LYS A 103 -14.29 -39.43 9.95
CA LYS A 103 -15.64 -39.86 10.39
C LYS A 103 -16.75 -38.86 10.07
N ALA A 104 -16.42 -37.64 9.66
CA ALA A 104 -17.45 -36.67 9.26
C ALA A 104 -17.95 -36.97 7.86
N ALA A 105 -19.27 -37.03 7.68
CA ALA A 105 -19.90 -37.12 6.36
C ALA A 105 -19.51 -35.93 5.45
N ALA A 106 -19.10 -34.80 6.03
CA ALA A 106 -18.60 -33.61 5.35
C ALA A 106 -17.41 -32.99 6.12
N PRO A 107 -16.15 -33.42 5.85
CA PRO A 107 -14.97 -32.99 6.62
C PRO A 107 -14.74 -31.47 6.61
N LEU A 108 -15.05 -30.80 5.49
CA LEU A 108 -14.90 -29.35 5.36
C LEU A 108 -15.90 -28.58 6.23
N GLU A 109 -17.16 -29.02 6.32
CA GLU A 109 -18.17 -28.41 7.19
C GLU A 109 -17.84 -28.62 8.67
N ALA A 110 -17.36 -29.82 9.01
CA ALA A 110 -16.90 -30.13 10.36
C ALA A 110 -15.74 -29.22 10.78
N LEU A 111 -14.78 -29.00 9.88
CA LEU A 111 -13.68 -28.05 10.09
C LEU A 111 -14.21 -26.62 10.31
N GLN A 112 -15.09 -26.12 9.43
CA GLN A 112 -15.66 -24.77 9.56
C GLN A 112 -16.36 -24.58 10.91
N SER A 113 -17.20 -25.54 11.29
CA SER A 113 -17.93 -25.51 12.56
C SER A 113 -16.99 -25.52 13.77
N ALA A 114 -15.95 -26.37 13.75
CA ALA A 114 -14.95 -26.43 14.81
C ALA A 114 -14.17 -25.13 14.95
N LEU A 115 -13.76 -24.51 13.84
CA LEU A 115 -13.03 -23.24 13.83
C LEU A 115 -13.90 -22.09 14.34
N ALA A 116 -15.13 -21.97 13.83
CA ALA A 116 -16.07 -20.93 14.25
C ALA A 116 -16.35 -21.00 15.76
N LYS A 117 -16.57 -22.22 16.29
CA LYS A 117 -16.75 -22.45 17.73
C LYS A 117 -15.51 -22.06 18.53
N THR A 118 -14.33 -22.49 18.10
CA THR A 118 -13.05 -22.22 18.79
C THR A 118 -12.72 -20.73 18.82
N LEU A 119 -12.92 -20.01 17.70
CA LEU A 119 -12.69 -18.57 17.62
C LEU A 119 -13.60 -17.79 18.54
N LYS A 120 -14.88 -18.18 18.64
CA LYS A 120 -15.83 -17.55 19.56
C LYS A 120 -15.44 -17.72 21.03
N LEU A 121 -14.84 -18.85 21.39
CA LEU A 121 -14.38 -19.16 22.75
C LEU A 121 -13.07 -18.45 23.11
N HIS A 122 -12.07 -18.47 22.21
CA HIS A 122 -10.71 -18.05 22.54
C HIS A 122 -10.29 -16.70 21.95
N CYS A 123 -11.05 -16.12 21.01
CA CYS A 123 -10.74 -14.87 20.33
C CYS A 123 -11.95 -13.90 20.32
N PRO A 124 -12.37 -13.37 21.48
CA PRO A 124 -13.53 -12.48 21.56
C PRO A 124 -13.31 -11.17 20.78
N ARG A 125 -14.37 -10.70 20.10
CA ARG A 125 -14.34 -9.48 19.28
C ARG A 125 -14.02 -8.25 20.14
N ALA A 126 -12.94 -7.56 19.83
CA ALA A 126 -12.67 -6.23 20.37
C ALA A 126 -13.76 -5.25 19.91
N ARG A 127 -14.37 -4.50 20.84
CA ARG A 127 -15.33 -3.42 20.54
C ARG A 127 -14.69 -2.05 20.82
N PRO A 128 -13.73 -1.58 20.01
CA PRO A 128 -13.20 -0.23 20.17
C PRO A 128 -14.34 0.79 20.01
N SER A 129 -14.43 1.76 20.92
CA SER A 129 -15.48 2.79 20.86
C SER A 129 -15.39 3.56 19.55
N ARG A 130 -16.47 3.54 18.76
CA ARG A 130 -16.63 4.29 17.50
C ARG A 130 -16.47 5.82 17.66
N PHE A 131 -16.46 6.31 18.90
CA PHE A 131 -16.35 7.72 19.24
C PHE A 131 -14.99 8.11 19.83
N ALA A 132 -14.06 7.16 19.96
CA ALA A 132 -12.73 7.46 20.47
C ALA A 132 -11.96 8.29 19.42
N ASN A 133 -11.97 9.61 19.61
CA ASN A 133 -11.07 10.51 18.89
C ASN A 133 -9.78 10.63 19.73
N PRO A 134 -8.61 10.17 19.23
CA PRO A 134 -7.34 10.29 19.95
C PRO A 134 -6.98 11.75 20.30
N GLU A 135 -7.60 12.71 19.62
CA GLU A 135 -7.32 14.14 19.70
C GLU A 135 -8.32 14.91 20.58
N TRP A 136 -9.17 14.20 21.34
CA TRP A 136 -10.21 14.80 22.18
C TRP A 136 -9.60 15.42 23.45
N SER A 137 -9.81 16.73 23.67
CA SER A 137 -9.28 17.44 24.85
C SER A 137 -10.30 17.52 26.00
N PRO A 138 -9.86 17.64 27.26
CA PRO A 138 -10.75 17.91 28.40
C PRO A 138 -11.60 19.18 28.21
N GLU A 139 -11.01 20.21 27.60
CA GLU A 139 -11.69 21.47 27.28
C GLU A 139 -12.81 21.27 26.23
N ALA A 140 -12.60 20.39 25.24
CA ALA A 140 -13.64 20.04 24.28
C ALA A 140 -14.81 19.31 24.94
N SER A 141 -14.55 18.44 25.92
CA SER A 141 -15.60 17.81 26.74
C SER A 141 -16.39 18.85 27.53
N ARG A 142 -15.70 19.77 28.21
CA ARG A 142 -16.32 20.85 28.99
C ARG A 142 -17.24 21.72 28.12
N LEU A 143 -16.70 22.23 27.00
CA LEU A 143 -17.46 23.07 26.07
C LEU A 143 -18.66 22.34 25.44
N LEU A 144 -18.54 21.04 25.14
CA LEU A 144 -19.66 20.24 24.62
C LEU A 144 -20.77 20.12 25.66
N ASN A 145 -20.42 19.81 26.91
CA ASN A 145 -21.37 19.66 28.00
C ASN A 145 -22.07 20.99 28.34
N GLU A 146 -21.32 22.09 28.42
CA GLU A 146 -21.87 23.43 28.63
C GLU A 146 -22.77 23.85 27.47
N THR A 147 -22.37 23.58 26.22
CA THR A 147 -23.21 23.88 25.04
C THR A 147 -24.54 23.11 25.09
N ARG A 148 -24.51 21.83 25.47
CA ARG A 148 -25.73 21.00 25.63
C ARG A 148 -26.61 21.49 26.77
N ARG A 149 -26.03 21.93 27.89
CA ARG A 149 -26.79 22.51 29.02
C ARG A 149 -27.44 23.84 28.63
N ALA A 150 -26.69 24.74 28.00
CA ALA A 150 -27.21 26.02 27.52
C ALA A 150 -28.28 25.85 26.43
N GLN A 151 -28.16 24.82 25.58
CA GLN A 151 -29.19 24.51 24.59
C GLN A 151 -30.52 24.10 25.25
N ARG A 152 -30.46 23.23 26.26
CA ARG A 152 -31.66 22.81 27.01
C ARG A 152 -32.33 24.00 27.69
N LEU A 153 -31.55 24.85 28.37
CA LEU A 153 -32.05 26.06 29.02
C LEU A 153 -32.68 27.04 28.02
N ALA A 154 -32.03 27.30 26.88
CA ALA A 154 -32.56 28.21 25.87
C ALA A 154 -33.88 27.71 25.23
N ILE A 155 -34.06 26.39 25.10
CA ILE A 155 -35.31 25.79 24.63
C ILE A 155 -36.41 25.92 25.69
N GLN A 156 -36.07 25.77 26.97
CA GLN A 156 -37.02 25.82 28.08
C GLN A 156 -37.44 27.25 28.43
N SER A 157 -36.51 28.21 28.45
CA SER A 157 -36.78 29.58 28.89
C SER A 157 -37.28 30.50 27.77
N GLY A 158 -37.00 30.17 26.50
CA GLY A 158 -37.30 31.04 25.36
C GLY A 158 -36.56 32.39 25.36
N SER A 159 -35.68 32.63 26.35
CA SER A 159 -35.03 33.92 26.57
C SER A 159 -33.97 34.25 25.52
N THR A 160 -33.91 35.52 25.12
CA THR A 160 -32.88 36.04 24.20
C THR A 160 -31.46 35.88 24.78
N HIS A 161 -31.32 36.04 26.10
CA HIS A 161 -30.06 35.91 26.81
C HIS A 161 -29.52 34.47 26.78
N ASP A 162 -30.38 33.48 27.04
CA ASP A 162 -29.98 32.07 27.04
C ASP A 162 -29.65 31.56 25.63
N ASN A 163 -30.38 32.05 24.61
CA ASN A 163 -30.07 31.76 23.22
C ASN A 163 -28.71 32.35 22.80
N TYR A 164 -28.39 33.57 23.24
CA TYR A 164 -27.06 34.16 23.02
C TYR A 164 -25.96 33.33 23.69
N ARG A 165 -26.17 32.90 24.94
CA ARG A 165 -25.23 32.03 25.68
C ARG A 165 -24.97 30.71 24.95
N TYR A 166 -26.03 30.04 24.47
CA TYR A 166 -25.91 28.84 23.63
C TYR A 166 -25.09 29.09 22.36
N LYS A 167 -25.40 30.15 21.60
CA LYS A 167 -24.68 30.50 20.36
C LYS A 167 -23.20 30.77 20.62
N SER A 168 -22.87 31.46 21.72
CA SER A 168 -21.49 31.75 22.13
C SER A 168 -20.72 30.47 22.46
N LEU A 169 -21.27 29.59 23.30
CA LEU A 169 -20.64 28.31 23.66
C LEU A 169 -20.45 27.38 22.46
N LYS A 170 -21.45 27.31 21.57
CA LYS A 170 -21.35 26.56 20.30
C LYS A 170 -20.23 27.10 19.39
N LYS A 171 -20.04 28.42 19.34
CA LYS A 171 -18.94 29.05 18.59
C LYS A 171 -17.59 28.69 19.20
N ASN A 172 -17.47 28.71 20.52
CA ASN A 172 -16.26 28.34 21.24
C ASN A 172 -15.92 26.85 21.04
N PHE A 173 -16.89 25.95 21.17
CA PHE A 173 -16.71 24.52 20.87
C PHE A 173 -16.22 24.28 19.42
N LYS A 174 -16.84 24.94 18.43
CA LYS A 174 -16.39 24.87 17.02
C LYS A 174 -14.99 25.45 16.82
N LYS A 175 -14.58 26.46 17.60
CA LYS A 175 -13.24 27.04 17.56
C LYS A 175 -12.22 26.04 18.10
N GLU A 176 -12.54 25.39 19.21
CA GLU A 176 -11.70 24.38 19.86
C GLU A 176 -11.51 23.15 18.98
N MET A 177 -12.59 22.58 18.43
CA MET A 177 -12.49 21.45 17.49
C MET A 177 -11.66 21.77 16.24
N ARG A 178 -11.73 23.01 15.74
CA ARG A 178 -10.85 23.47 14.65
C ARG A 178 -9.40 23.62 15.10
N CYS A 179 -9.15 23.96 16.37
CA CYS A 179 -7.82 24.02 16.94
C CYS A 179 -7.21 22.62 17.02
N LEU A 180 -7.92 21.67 17.63
CA LEU A 180 -7.47 20.27 17.81
C LEU A 180 -7.14 19.59 16.48
N ARG A 181 -8.05 19.66 15.50
CA ARG A 181 -7.80 19.12 14.14
C ARG A 181 -6.58 19.74 13.47
N ARG A 182 -6.36 21.04 13.67
CA ARG A 182 -5.17 21.73 13.14
C ARG A 182 -3.91 21.27 13.85
N LEU A 183 -3.94 21.15 15.17
CA LEU A 183 -2.78 20.72 15.97
C LEU A 183 -2.39 19.28 15.65
N SER A 184 -3.36 18.37 15.56
CA SER A 184 -3.10 17.00 15.18
C SER A 184 -2.53 16.89 13.77
N TRP A 185 -3.16 17.55 12.78
CA TRP A 185 -2.62 17.56 11.42
C TRP A 185 -1.16 18.05 11.39
N ARG A 186 -0.85 19.10 12.16
CA ARG A 186 0.53 19.60 12.30
C ARG A 186 1.46 18.59 12.95
N LYS A 187 1.01 17.90 14.01
CA LYS A 187 1.75 16.85 14.68
C LYS A 187 2.03 15.69 13.72
N SER A 188 1.03 15.20 12.99
CA SER A 188 1.23 14.16 11.97
C SER A 188 2.23 14.57 10.89
N ILE A 189 2.17 15.81 10.39
CA ILE A 189 3.16 16.31 9.41
C ILE A 189 4.55 16.41 10.05
N ALA A 190 4.64 16.88 11.29
CA ALA A 190 5.90 16.97 12.03
C ALA A 190 6.51 15.57 12.20
N ASP A 191 5.78 14.62 12.78
CA ASP A 191 6.21 13.24 13.03
C ASP A 191 6.69 12.54 11.74
N ILE A 192 5.99 12.76 10.62
CA ILE A 192 6.35 12.20 9.32
C ILE A 192 7.61 12.88 8.73
N THR A 193 7.87 14.14 9.06
CA THR A 193 9.03 14.89 8.53
C THR A 193 10.26 14.85 9.44
N SER A 194 10.09 14.57 10.74
CA SER A 194 11.12 14.52 11.76
C SER A 194 11.76 13.15 11.94
N ASN A 195 11.14 12.06 11.48
CA ASN A 195 11.73 10.72 11.59
C ASN A 195 13.04 10.63 10.77
N SER A 196 14.17 10.61 11.49
CA SER A 196 15.54 10.56 10.93
C SER A 196 15.98 9.14 10.57
N GLU A 197 15.32 8.10 11.08
CA GLU A 197 15.65 6.69 10.84
C GLU A 197 15.04 6.14 9.55
N ASP A 198 14.08 6.85 8.95
CA ASP A 198 13.52 6.51 7.64
C ASP A 198 14.53 6.84 6.53
N LYS A 199 15.43 5.88 6.26
CA LYS A 199 16.53 5.93 5.27
C LYS A 199 16.12 6.46 3.88
N TYR A 200 14.83 6.39 3.55
CA TYR A 200 14.27 6.85 2.26
C TYR A 200 13.14 7.87 2.36
N LYS A 201 12.85 8.40 3.57
CA LYS A 201 11.76 9.36 3.83
C LYS A 201 10.41 8.85 3.28
N THR A 202 10.15 7.55 3.40
CA THR A 202 8.93 6.81 2.99
C THR A 202 7.63 7.48 3.45
N GLY A 203 7.63 8.06 4.66
CA GLY A 203 6.50 8.83 5.20
C GLY A 203 6.13 10.06 4.34
N LEU A 204 7.13 10.78 3.82
CA LEU A 204 6.92 11.94 2.94
C LEU A 204 6.24 11.55 1.62
N TRP A 205 6.56 10.36 1.09
CA TRP A 205 5.94 9.81 -0.11
C TRP A 205 4.52 9.31 0.13
N ARG A 206 4.22 8.78 1.32
CA ARG A 206 2.86 8.43 1.76
C ARG A 206 1.98 9.68 1.80
N LEU A 207 2.47 10.79 2.36
CA LEU A 207 1.79 12.09 2.36
C LEU A 207 1.55 12.66 0.95
N SER A 208 2.54 12.55 0.06
CA SER A 208 2.37 12.97 -1.34
C SER A 208 1.23 12.19 -2.02
N ARG A 209 1.12 10.87 -1.79
CA ARG A 209 0.03 10.05 -2.32
C ARG A 209 -1.33 10.42 -1.72
N TRP A 210 -1.38 10.63 -0.40
CA TRP A 210 -2.60 11.07 0.28
C TRP A 210 -3.07 12.42 -0.26
N SER A 211 -2.17 13.39 -0.42
CA SER A 211 -2.48 14.74 -0.90
C SER A 211 -2.96 14.79 -2.36
N LYS A 212 -2.93 13.68 -3.10
CA LYS A 212 -3.52 13.54 -4.46
C LYS A 212 -4.96 13.03 -4.43
N LYS A 213 -5.42 12.45 -3.32
CA LYS A 213 -6.83 12.10 -3.11
C LYS A 213 -7.57 13.40 -2.74
N SER A 214 -8.59 13.79 -3.51
CA SER A 214 -9.26 15.10 -3.39
C SER A 214 -9.95 15.32 -2.03
N SER A 215 -10.04 16.58 -1.63
CA SER A 215 -10.68 17.11 -0.41
C SER A 215 -12.23 17.04 -0.40
N ASN A 216 -12.87 16.59 -1.48
CA ASN A 216 -14.33 16.60 -1.63
C ASN A 216 -15.03 15.29 -1.21
N ILE A 217 -14.31 14.34 -0.62
CA ILE A 217 -14.94 13.13 -0.09
C ILE A 217 -15.34 13.42 1.34
N GLN A 218 -16.64 13.60 1.59
CA GLN A 218 -17.19 13.64 2.95
C GLN A 218 -16.70 12.40 3.70
N GLN A 219 -15.83 12.61 4.69
CA GLN A 219 -15.36 11.60 5.62
C GLN A 219 -16.38 11.44 6.76
N GLY A 220 -17.57 10.97 6.40
CA GLY A 220 -18.51 10.38 7.35
C GLY A 220 -18.60 8.87 7.12
N PRO A 221 -19.09 8.08 8.09
CA PRO A 221 -19.50 6.71 7.80
C PRO A 221 -20.49 6.75 6.60
N PRO A 222 -20.37 5.85 5.62
CA PRO A 222 -21.20 5.88 4.44
C PRO A 222 -22.66 5.63 4.84
N HIS A 223 -23.44 6.69 5.01
CA HIS A 223 -24.88 6.59 5.17
C HIS A 223 -25.48 6.17 3.82
N LEU A 224 -26.19 5.05 3.78
CA LEU A 224 -26.95 4.61 2.62
C LEU A 224 -28.19 5.52 2.51
N PRO A 225 -28.29 6.40 1.49
CA PRO A 225 -29.46 7.25 1.31
C PRO A 225 -30.70 6.40 1.01
N PRO A 226 -31.90 6.99 1.07
CA PRO A 226 -33.10 6.36 0.52
C PRO A 226 -32.87 5.88 -0.92
N LEU A 227 -33.34 4.68 -1.27
CA LEU A 227 -33.15 4.07 -2.58
C LEU A 227 -34.45 4.04 -3.39
N ARG A 228 -34.34 4.12 -4.72
CA ARG A 228 -35.44 3.99 -5.70
C ARG A 228 -34.99 3.12 -6.87
N ARG A 229 -35.91 2.42 -7.53
CA ARG A 229 -35.60 1.54 -8.67
C ARG A 229 -35.25 2.34 -9.91
N ASP A 230 -36.03 3.37 -10.19
CA ASP A 230 -35.83 4.30 -11.31
C ASP A 230 -35.85 5.76 -10.84
N THR A 231 -35.72 6.71 -11.76
CA THR A 231 -35.72 8.15 -11.44
C THR A 231 -37.11 8.73 -11.20
N MET A 232 -38.18 7.99 -11.52
CA MET A 232 -39.57 8.42 -11.42
C MET A 232 -40.18 8.01 -10.06
N GLU A 233 -39.68 6.94 -9.46
CA GLU A 233 -40.13 6.42 -8.16
C GLU A 233 -39.61 7.27 -6.99
N THR A 234 -40.44 7.39 -5.95
CA THR A 234 -40.09 8.11 -4.72
C THR A 234 -39.04 7.32 -3.92
N PRO A 235 -37.97 7.98 -3.42
CA PRO A 235 -36.93 7.30 -2.65
C PRO A 235 -37.44 6.69 -1.32
N ILE A 236 -37.18 5.41 -1.13
CA ILE A 236 -37.61 4.61 0.02
C ILE A 236 -36.49 4.51 1.07
N ASN A 237 -36.82 4.77 2.34
CA ASN A 237 -35.84 4.77 3.44
C ASN A 237 -35.87 3.52 4.35
N CYS A 238 -36.70 2.52 4.06
CA CYS A 238 -36.77 1.27 4.84
C CYS A 238 -35.67 0.28 4.42
N ASP A 239 -34.91 -0.26 5.38
CA ASP A 239 -33.74 -1.12 5.09
C ASP A 239 -34.11 -2.45 4.40
N LYS A 240 -35.25 -3.07 4.77
CA LYS A 240 -35.75 -4.29 4.12
C LYS A 240 -36.05 -4.03 2.64
N GLN A 241 -36.73 -2.92 2.34
CA GLN A 241 -37.07 -2.54 0.97
C GLN A 241 -35.83 -2.11 0.17
N LYS A 242 -34.87 -1.39 0.78
CA LYS A 242 -33.58 -1.08 0.16
C LYS A 242 -32.81 -2.34 -0.24
N ALA A 243 -32.81 -3.37 0.61
CA ALA A 243 -32.19 -4.65 0.31
C ALA A 243 -32.86 -5.33 -0.89
N SER A 244 -34.20 -5.34 -0.96
CA SER A 244 -34.95 -5.87 -2.11
C SER A 244 -34.62 -5.13 -3.41
N ILE A 245 -34.60 -3.79 -3.41
CA ILE A 245 -34.26 -2.98 -4.60
C ILE A 245 -32.82 -3.30 -5.07
N LEU A 246 -31.88 -3.47 -4.14
CA LEU A 246 -30.51 -3.86 -4.49
C LEU A 246 -30.44 -5.30 -5.02
N GLN A 247 -31.18 -6.23 -4.42
CA GLN A 247 -31.24 -7.63 -4.84
C GLN A 247 -31.81 -7.76 -6.25
N GLU A 248 -32.97 -7.16 -6.53
CA GLU A 248 -33.61 -7.12 -7.85
C GLU A 248 -32.61 -6.62 -8.91
N LYS A 249 -31.81 -5.61 -8.59
CA LYS A 249 -30.82 -5.06 -9.53
C LYS A 249 -29.58 -5.92 -9.70
N PHE A 250 -29.08 -6.52 -8.62
CA PHE A 250 -27.83 -7.26 -8.62
C PHE A 250 -28.00 -8.69 -9.15
N PHE A 251 -29.17 -9.28 -8.96
CA PHE A 251 -29.49 -10.67 -9.31
C PHE A 251 -30.84 -10.74 -10.05
N PRO A 252 -30.90 -10.28 -11.31
CA PRO A 252 -32.13 -10.37 -12.10
C PRO A 252 -32.48 -11.83 -12.41
N SER A 253 -33.74 -12.22 -12.20
CA SER A 253 -34.19 -13.61 -12.25
C SER A 253 -34.14 -14.25 -13.65
N ASN A 254 -34.21 -13.44 -14.72
CA ASN A 254 -34.39 -13.92 -16.10
C ASN A 254 -33.37 -13.27 -17.04
N LEU A 255 -32.19 -13.86 -17.14
CA LEU A 255 -31.23 -13.58 -18.22
C LEU A 255 -31.06 -14.86 -19.03
N GLU A 256 -32.05 -15.18 -19.86
CA GLU A 256 -31.78 -16.16 -20.93
C GLU A 256 -30.75 -15.52 -21.87
N ALA A 257 -29.68 -16.26 -22.15
CA ALA A 257 -28.71 -15.83 -23.13
C ALA A 257 -29.39 -15.83 -24.50
N ASP A 258 -29.27 -14.74 -25.24
CA ASP A 258 -29.64 -14.74 -26.66
C ASP A 258 -28.63 -15.64 -27.40
N LEU A 259 -29.11 -16.77 -27.91
CA LEU A 259 -28.31 -17.75 -28.66
C LEU A 259 -28.59 -17.69 -30.16
N SER A 260 -29.30 -16.66 -30.63
CA SER A 260 -29.70 -16.54 -32.05
C SER A 260 -28.51 -16.40 -33.00
N ASP A 261 -27.33 -16.02 -32.49
CA ASP A 261 -26.08 -15.89 -33.22
C ASP A 261 -25.23 -17.17 -33.26
N LEU A 262 -25.69 -18.26 -32.65
CA LEU A 262 -24.97 -19.54 -32.60
C LEU A 262 -25.61 -20.60 -33.50
N GLU A 263 -24.91 -21.03 -34.54
CA GLU A 263 -25.30 -22.20 -35.34
C GLU A 263 -25.05 -23.49 -34.55
N GLU A 264 -26.09 -24.34 -34.40
CA GLU A 264 -26.11 -25.54 -33.56
C GLU A 264 -24.99 -26.56 -33.91
N ASN A 265 -24.50 -26.51 -35.16
CA ASN A 265 -23.46 -27.40 -35.70
C ASN A 265 -22.01 -26.97 -35.40
N GLN A 266 -21.78 -25.81 -34.77
CA GLN A 266 -20.43 -25.27 -34.49
C GLN A 266 -19.93 -25.52 -33.06
N ARG A 267 -20.65 -26.28 -32.23
CA ARG A 267 -20.15 -26.59 -30.87
C ARG A 267 -18.85 -27.39 -30.97
N PRO A 268 -17.73 -26.90 -30.40
CA PRO A 268 -16.47 -27.64 -30.47
C PRO A 268 -16.62 -28.97 -29.73
N LYS A 269 -16.50 -30.09 -30.46
CA LYS A 269 -16.54 -31.47 -29.93
C LYS A 269 -15.32 -31.84 -29.06
N ARG A 270 -14.52 -30.86 -28.61
CA ARG A 270 -13.30 -31.09 -27.84
C ARG A 270 -13.63 -31.09 -26.36
N SER A 271 -13.67 -32.29 -25.76
CA SER A 271 -13.65 -32.44 -24.31
C SER A 271 -12.20 -32.32 -23.80
N VAL A 272 -12.02 -31.61 -22.69
CA VAL A 272 -10.73 -31.56 -21.99
C VAL A 272 -10.93 -32.15 -20.61
N ILE A 273 -10.13 -33.17 -20.29
CA ILE A 273 -10.15 -33.81 -18.98
C ILE A 273 -9.32 -32.97 -18.02
N ILE A 274 -9.95 -32.50 -16.95
CA ILE A 274 -9.30 -31.78 -15.87
C ILE A 274 -9.15 -32.74 -14.69
N THR A 275 -7.93 -32.93 -14.19
CA THR A 275 -7.68 -33.77 -13.01
C THR A 275 -8.46 -33.27 -11.79
N THR A 276 -8.97 -34.20 -10.99
CA THR A 276 -9.64 -33.95 -9.71
C THR A 276 -8.67 -34.00 -8.52
N GLU A 277 -7.52 -34.68 -8.66
CA GLU A 277 -6.50 -34.82 -7.61
C GLU A 277 -5.93 -33.47 -7.17
N VAL A 278 -6.00 -33.14 -5.89
CA VAL A 278 -5.44 -31.92 -5.29
C VAL A 278 -4.17 -32.24 -4.53
N LYS A 279 -3.09 -31.52 -4.85
CA LYS A 279 -1.79 -31.68 -4.20
C LYS A 279 -1.67 -30.76 -2.99
N LEU A 280 -0.92 -31.19 -1.96
CA LEU A 280 -0.71 -30.38 -0.76
C LEU A 280 0.03 -29.06 -1.05
N GLU A 281 0.94 -29.05 -2.05
CA GLU A 281 1.67 -27.85 -2.46
C GLU A 281 0.74 -26.83 -3.12
N GLU A 282 -0.34 -27.29 -3.78
CA GLU A 282 -1.35 -26.42 -4.40
C GLU A 282 -2.12 -25.65 -3.31
N VAL A 283 -2.56 -26.38 -2.27
CA VAL A 283 -3.22 -25.80 -1.10
C VAL A 283 -2.30 -24.81 -0.38
N GLU A 284 -1.06 -25.21 -0.12
CA GLU A 284 -0.06 -24.38 0.56
C GLU A 284 0.26 -23.10 -0.22
N CYS A 285 0.43 -23.21 -1.54
CA CYS A 285 0.70 -22.08 -2.42
C CYS A 285 -0.46 -21.06 -2.41
N ILE A 286 -1.72 -21.52 -2.47
CA ILE A 286 -2.88 -20.63 -2.48
C ILE A 286 -3.08 -19.96 -1.13
N LEU A 287 -3.09 -20.74 -0.03
CA LEU A 287 -3.36 -20.22 1.31
C LEU A 287 -2.27 -19.26 1.82
N SER A 288 -1.00 -19.55 1.53
CA SER A 288 0.13 -18.67 1.89
C SER A 288 0.08 -17.31 1.18
N GLN A 289 -0.51 -17.25 -0.01
CA GLN A 289 -0.66 -16.03 -0.81
C GLN A 289 -1.92 -15.21 -0.46
N LEU A 290 -2.81 -15.75 0.39
CA LEU A 290 -4.01 -15.02 0.78
C LEU A 290 -3.64 -13.70 1.49
N PRO A 291 -4.23 -12.57 1.09
CA PRO A 291 -3.96 -11.29 1.72
C PRO A 291 -4.55 -11.24 3.13
N ARG A 292 -3.74 -10.76 4.09
CA ARG A 292 -4.16 -10.49 5.47
C ARG A 292 -5.06 -9.24 5.54
N GLY A 293 -5.92 -9.18 6.56
CA GLY A 293 -6.83 -8.07 6.84
C GLY A 293 -8.00 -8.00 5.86
N LYS A 294 -8.41 -9.12 5.27
CA LYS A 294 -9.60 -9.21 4.44
C LYS A 294 -10.83 -9.55 5.27
N ALA A 295 -12.00 -9.11 4.78
CA ALA A 295 -13.27 -9.45 5.40
C ALA A 295 -13.57 -10.94 5.16
N PRO A 296 -13.94 -11.70 6.22
CA PRO A 296 -14.36 -13.09 6.09
C PRO A 296 -15.75 -13.20 5.46
N GLY A 297 -16.14 -14.43 5.12
CA GLY A 297 -17.50 -14.78 4.68
C GLY A 297 -18.47 -14.94 5.86
N PRO A 298 -19.65 -15.55 5.63
CA PRO A 298 -20.62 -15.91 6.68
C PRO A 298 -20.03 -16.67 7.87
N ASP A 299 -18.99 -17.49 7.67
CA ASP A 299 -18.31 -18.23 8.74
C ASP A 299 -17.54 -17.35 9.74
N GLU A 300 -17.31 -16.09 9.38
CA GLU A 300 -16.51 -15.11 10.12
C GLU A 300 -15.04 -15.54 10.36
N ILE A 301 -14.52 -16.53 9.62
CA ILE A 301 -13.14 -17.06 9.74
C ILE A 301 -12.16 -16.24 8.88
N PRO A 302 -11.22 -15.49 9.50
CA PRO A 302 -10.24 -14.71 8.76
C PRO A 302 -9.17 -15.58 8.08
N ASN A 303 -8.60 -15.08 6.98
CA ASN A 303 -7.50 -15.72 6.27
C ASN A 303 -6.31 -16.06 7.17
N GLU A 304 -6.05 -15.22 8.18
CA GLU A 304 -4.95 -15.39 9.13
C GLU A 304 -5.05 -16.69 9.93
N ILE A 305 -6.27 -17.12 10.24
CA ILE A 305 -6.50 -18.36 10.99
C ILE A 305 -6.14 -19.56 10.11
N LEU A 306 -6.59 -19.56 8.85
CA LEU A 306 -6.23 -20.60 7.89
C LEU A 306 -4.72 -20.64 7.61
N GLN A 307 -4.07 -19.48 7.54
CA GLN A 307 -2.62 -19.39 7.38
C GLN A 307 -1.85 -19.93 8.58
N ALA A 308 -2.34 -19.67 9.80
CA ALA A 308 -1.70 -20.13 11.03
C ALA A 308 -1.79 -21.65 11.20
N LEU A 309 -2.90 -22.24 10.76
CA LEU A 309 -3.18 -23.68 10.88
C LEU A 309 -2.68 -24.50 9.68
N LEU A 310 -2.14 -23.83 8.65
CA LEU A 310 -1.65 -24.44 7.42
C LEU A 310 -0.62 -25.57 7.63
N PRO A 311 0.38 -25.45 8.53
CA PRO A 311 1.39 -26.49 8.71
C PRO A 311 0.79 -27.82 9.18
N GLU A 312 -0.28 -27.76 9.96
CA GLU A 312 -0.85 -28.92 10.64
C GLU A 312 -1.78 -29.73 9.73
N TRP A 313 -2.60 -29.08 8.88
CA TRP A 313 -3.75 -29.75 8.26
C TRP A 313 -3.77 -29.69 6.72
N LYS A 314 -2.71 -29.19 6.07
CA LYS A 314 -2.65 -29.03 4.61
C LYS A 314 -2.87 -30.32 3.81
N LEU A 315 -2.41 -31.46 4.34
CA LEU A 315 -2.58 -32.77 3.69
C LEU A 315 -4.05 -33.20 3.69
N GLU A 316 -4.70 -33.15 4.86
CA GLU A 316 -6.10 -33.55 4.99
C GLU A 316 -7.04 -32.61 4.24
N LEU A 317 -6.72 -31.31 4.21
CA LEU A 317 -7.45 -30.36 3.40
C LEU A 317 -7.36 -30.68 1.90
N ALA A 318 -6.18 -31.08 1.39
CA ALA A 318 -6.03 -31.49 0.00
C ALA A 318 -6.83 -32.77 -0.32
N ARG A 319 -6.83 -33.76 0.58
CA ARG A 319 -7.63 -34.99 0.42
C ARG A 319 -9.14 -34.70 0.43
N ALA A 320 -9.61 -33.91 1.38
CA ALA A 320 -11.02 -33.54 1.47
C ALA A 320 -11.51 -32.81 0.21
N ILE A 321 -10.71 -31.88 -0.33
CA ILE A 321 -11.06 -31.19 -1.58
C ILE A 321 -11.01 -32.16 -2.77
N THR A 322 -10.05 -33.09 -2.80
CA THR A 322 -9.98 -34.13 -3.85
C THR A 322 -11.26 -34.97 -3.87
N ASN A 323 -11.69 -35.48 -2.72
CA ASN A 323 -12.93 -36.26 -2.61
C ASN A 323 -14.14 -35.43 -3.02
N LEU A 324 -14.25 -34.18 -2.57
CA LEU A 324 -15.31 -33.25 -2.98
C LEU A 324 -15.37 -33.09 -4.51
N LEU A 325 -14.21 -32.99 -5.18
CA LEU A 325 -14.15 -32.85 -6.65
C LEU A 325 -14.46 -34.16 -7.38
N ILE A 326 -14.19 -35.32 -6.78
CA ILE A 326 -14.55 -36.64 -7.32
C ILE A 326 -16.06 -36.86 -7.21
N ASP A 327 -16.63 -36.60 -6.04
CA ASP A 327 -18.04 -36.86 -5.74
C ASP A 327 -18.97 -35.81 -6.38
N GLY A 328 -18.45 -34.61 -6.67
CA GLY A 328 -19.22 -33.48 -7.22
C GLY A 328 -20.21 -32.86 -6.23
N ASN A 329 -20.24 -33.34 -4.98
CA ASN A 329 -21.15 -32.87 -3.96
C ASN A 329 -20.57 -31.70 -3.16
N ILE A 330 -20.88 -30.46 -3.59
CA ILE A 330 -20.43 -29.25 -2.89
C ILE A 330 -21.34 -28.97 -1.68
N PRO A 331 -20.77 -28.84 -0.46
CA PRO A 331 -21.51 -28.48 0.76
C PRO A 331 -22.33 -27.20 0.62
N SER A 332 -23.48 -27.12 1.32
CA SER A 332 -24.33 -25.93 1.26
C SER A 332 -23.65 -24.70 1.86
N SER A 333 -22.84 -24.88 2.92
CA SER A 333 -22.06 -23.78 3.52
C SER A 333 -21.15 -23.06 2.52
N LEU A 334 -20.53 -23.81 1.59
CA LEU A 334 -19.64 -23.25 0.58
C LEU A 334 -20.38 -22.57 -0.58
N LYS A 335 -21.71 -22.72 -0.68
CA LYS A 335 -22.57 -22.06 -1.68
C LYS A 335 -23.14 -20.73 -1.17
N GLU A 336 -22.97 -20.44 0.12
CA GLU A 336 -23.50 -19.23 0.75
C GLU A 336 -22.47 -18.09 0.73
N SER A 337 -22.96 -16.85 0.58
CA SER A 337 -22.12 -15.65 0.66
C SER A 337 -22.88 -14.46 1.18
N THR A 338 -22.19 -13.52 1.82
CA THR A 338 -22.77 -12.23 2.21
C THR A 338 -22.50 -11.17 1.15
N THR A 339 -23.55 -10.67 0.49
CA THR A 339 -23.38 -9.58 -0.50
C THR A 339 -23.36 -8.21 0.17
N VAL A 340 -22.24 -7.48 0.02
CA VAL A 340 -22.06 -6.11 0.50
C VAL A 340 -22.17 -5.12 -0.65
N ALA A 341 -23.07 -4.14 -0.52
CA ALA A 341 -23.23 -3.06 -1.50
C ALA A 341 -22.22 -1.93 -1.27
N LEU A 342 -21.16 -1.86 -2.10
CA LEU A 342 -20.16 -0.80 -2.04
C LEU A 342 -20.46 0.35 -3.00
N ARG A 343 -20.41 1.59 -2.50
CA ARG A 343 -20.58 2.80 -3.33
C ARG A 343 -19.51 2.87 -4.43
N LYS A 344 -19.94 3.05 -5.68
CA LYS A 344 -19.05 3.45 -6.78
C LYS A 344 -18.61 4.88 -6.56
N ASP A 345 -17.35 5.19 -6.78
CA ASP A 345 -16.84 6.56 -6.66
C ASP A 345 -17.47 7.50 -7.72
N ARG A 346 -17.72 8.76 -7.32
CA ARG A 346 -18.11 9.87 -8.20
C ARG A 346 -19.38 9.64 -9.02
N ARG A 347 -20.37 8.95 -8.45
CA ARG A 347 -21.69 8.88 -9.07
C ARG A 347 -22.48 10.17 -8.76
N PRO A 348 -23.25 10.69 -9.72
CA PRO A 348 -24.04 11.92 -9.54
C PRO A 348 -25.16 11.72 -8.51
N ASP A 349 -25.74 10.52 -8.48
CA ASP A 349 -26.85 10.16 -7.61
C ASP A 349 -26.57 8.81 -6.92
N TYR A 350 -26.75 8.76 -5.61
CA TYR A 350 -26.57 7.55 -4.79
C TYR A 350 -27.91 6.97 -4.30
N SER A 351 -29.05 7.54 -4.67
CA SER A 351 -30.36 6.92 -4.42
C SER A 351 -30.68 5.80 -5.42
N ILE A 352 -29.85 5.59 -6.43
CA ILE A 352 -30.04 4.54 -7.45
C ILE A 352 -29.11 3.32 -7.21
N PRO A 353 -29.61 2.08 -7.32
CA PRO A 353 -28.82 0.85 -7.18
C PRO A 353 -27.58 0.76 -8.08
N SER A 354 -27.65 1.33 -9.30
CA SER A 354 -26.55 1.31 -10.28
C SER A 354 -25.29 2.06 -9.81
N SER A 355 -25.42 2.87 -8.75
CA SER A 355 -24.34 3.57 -8.07
C SER A 355 -23.61 2.73 -7.04
N TYR A 356 -24.00 1.48 -6.85
CA TYR A 356 -23.36 0.52 -5.96
C TYR A 356 -22.77 -0.65 -6.76
N ARG A 357 -21.83 -1.37 -6.14
CA ARG A 357 -21.23 -2.62 -6.60
C ARG A 357 -21.63 -3.71 -5.60
N PRO A 358 -22.20 -4.84 -6.04
CA PRO A 358 -22.26 -6.01 -5.20
C PRO A 358 -20.84 -6.56 -5.03
N ILE A 359 -20.46 -6.87 -3.80
CA ILE A 359 -19.28 -7.65 -3.48
C ILE A 359 -19.74 -8.84 -2.64
N ALA A 360 -19.65 -10.04 -3.19
CA ALA A 360 -19.88 -11.26 -2.44
C ALA A 360 -18.69 -11.53 -1.50
N LEU A 361 -18.98 -11.70 -0.22
CA LEU A 361 -18.04 -12.20 0.76
C LEU A 361 -18.33 -13.70 0.93
N GLU A 362 -17.63 -14.54 0.18
CA GLU A 362 -17.65 -15.99 0.41
C GLU A 362 -16.69 -16.40 1.52
N ASP A 363 -16.92 -17.58 2.08
CA ASP A 363 -16.01 -18.22 3.02
C ASP A 363 -14.63 -18.46 2.40
N SER A 364 -13.61 -18.39 3.24
CA SER A 364 -12.22 -18.50 2.79
C SER A 364 -11.90 -19.89 2.24
N LEU A 365 -12.58 -20.94 2.74
CA LEU A 365 -12.48 -22.30 2.22
C LEU A 365 -13.19 -22.47 0.87
N ALA A 366 -14.35 -21.83 0.66
CA ALA A 366 -15.03 -21.84 -0.65
C ALA A 366 -14.12 -21.24 -1.73
N LYS A 367 -13.51 -20.09 -1.42
CA LYS A 367 -12.53 -19.43 -2.30
C LYS A 367 -11.31 -20.29 -2.61
N LEU A 368 -10.86 -21.12 -1.68
CA LEU A 368 -9.76 -22.06 -1.92
C LEU A 368 -10.15 -23.08 -2.98
N VAL A 369 -11.31 -23.73 -2.82
CA VAL A 369 -11.84 -24.73 -3.77
C VAL A 369 -12.05 -24.09 -5.15
N GLU A 370 -12.74 -22.95 -5.21
CA GLU A 370 -12.93 -22.21 -6.45
C GLU A 370 -11.61 -21.83 -7.11
N LYS A 371 -10.61 -21.41 -6.33
CA LYS A 371 -9.32 -21.01 -6.86
C LYS A 371 -8.55 -22.18 -7.48
N ILE A 372 -8.63 -23.37 -6.88
CA ILE A 372 -8.08 -24.61 -7.42
C ILE A 372 -8.74 -24.91 -8.77
N VAL A 373 -10.07 -24.96 -8.80
CA VAL A 373 -10.83 -25.24 -10.04
C VAL A 373 -10.56 -24.18 -11.11
N ALA A 374 -10.59 -22.90 -10.77
CA ALA A 374 -10.33 -21.80 -11.69
C ALA A 374 -8.91 -21.84 -12.27
N ASN A 375 -7.90 -22.20 -11.46
CA ASN A 375 -6.53 -22.35 -11.96
C ASN A 375 -6.42 -23.49 -12.98
N ARG A 376 -7.14 -24.61 -12.74
CA ARG A 376 -7.17 -25.77 -13.64
C ARG A 376 -7.86 -25.44 -14.96
N ILE A 377 -9.06 -24.83 -14.90
CA ILE A 377 -9.80 -24.40 -16.09
C ILE A 377 -8.98 -23.37 -16.88
N MET A 378 -8.37 -22.40 -16.21
CA MET A 378 -7.53 -21.39 -16.87
C MET A 378 -6.32 -22.03 -17.57
N ARG A 379 -5.66 -23.00 -16.94
CA ARG A 379 -4.52 -23.71 -17.54
C ARG A 379 -4.96 -24.48 -18.80
N ALA A 380 -6.03 -25.26 -18.68
CA ALA A 380 -6.61 -25.99 -19.82
C ALA A 380 -7.00 -25.05 -20.98
N ALA A 381 -7.64 -23.93 -20.67
CA ALA A 381 -8.07 -22.96 -21.68
C ALA A 381 -6.89 -22.33 -22.45
N GLU A 382 -5.74 -22.13 -21.79
CA GLU A 382 -4.52 -21.62 -22.43
C GLU A 382 -3.79 -22.70 -23.23
N GLU A 383 -3.60 -23.90 -22.65
CA GLU A 383 -2.92 -25.03 -23.31
C GLU A 383 -3.63 -25.47 -24.59
N HIS A 384 -4.96 -25.41 -24.59
CA HIS A 384 -5.78 -25.79 -25.74
C HIS A 384 -6.25 -24.60 -26.60
N ASN A 385 -5.72 -23.39 -26.37
CA ASN A 385 -6.06 -22.16 -27.13
C ASN A 385 -7.57 -21.88 -27.24
N MET A 386 -8.32 -22.11 -26.17
CA MET A 386 -9.79 -21.99 -26.15
C MET A 386 -10.30 -20.54 -26.07
N LEU A 387 -9.41 -19.58 -25.81
CA LEU A 387 -9.78 -18.17 -25.64
C LEU A 387 -9.29 -17.33 -26.82
N PRO A 388 -10.15 -16.46 -27.41
CA PRO A 388 -9.74 -15.54 -28.45
C PRO A 388 -8.52 -14.72 -28.05
N TRP A 389 -7.62 -14.48 -29.01
CA TRP A 389 -6.44 -13.67 -28.74
C TRP A 389 -6.82 -12.25 -28.28
N ALA A 390 -7.97 -11.71 -28.68
CA ALA A 390 -8.41 -10.37 -28.29
C ALA A 390 -8.97 -10.30 -26.86
N GLN A 391 -9.21 -11.43 -26.19
CA GLN A 391 -9.76 -11.44 -24.83
C GLN A 391 -8.72 -10.96 -23.81
N MET A 392 -8.99 -9.81 -23.19
CA MET A 392 -8.07 -9.16 -22.24
C MET A 392 -8.49 -9.30 -20.78
N GLY A 393 -9.80 -9.44 -20.52
CA GLY A 393 -10.35 -9.55 -19.18
C GLY A 393 -10.07 -10.91 -18.55
N ALA A 394 -9.79 -10.92 -17.24
CA ALA A 394 -9.63 -12.12 -16.41
C ALA A 394 -8.60 -13.16 -16.91
N ARG A 395 -7.65 -12.75 -17.76
CA ARG A 395 -6.62 -13.61 -18.34
C ARG A 395 -5.24 -13.28 -17.77
N LYS A 396 -4.43 -14.29 -17.46
CA LYS A 396 -3.10 -14.11 -16.88
C LYS A 396 -2.22 -13.24 -17.81
N ASN A 397 -1.40 -12.36 -17.23
CA ASN A 397 -0.52 -11.42 -17.95
C ASN A 397 -1.24 -10.43 -18.89
N ARG A 398 -2.54 -10.22 -18.73
CA ARG A 398 -3.32 -9.23 -19.48
C ARG A 398 -4.08 -8.31 -18.54
N SER A 399 -4.35 -7.09 -19.01
CA SER A 399 -5.05 -6.09 -18.21
C SER A 399 -5.79 -5.09 -19.11
N THR A 400 -6.61 -4.25 -18.49
CA THR A 400 -7.21 -3.08 -19.17
C THR A 400 -6.16 -2.09 -19.67
N ILE A 401 -4.98 -2.04 -19.03
CA ILE A 401 -3.86 -1.23 -19.51
C ILE A 401 -3.31 -1.83 -20.81
N SER A 402 -3.14 -3.15 -20.87
CA SER A 402 -2.68 -3.84 -22.08
C SER A 402 -3.70 -3.67 -23.23
N ALA A 403 -5.00 -3.74 -22.92
CA ALA A 403 -6.06 -3.44 -23.88
C ALA A 403 -5.99 -2.00 -24.40
N LEU A 404 -5.78 -1.02 -23.49
CA LEU A 404 -5.62 0.38 -23.85
C LEU A 404 -4.36 0.61 -24.68
N GLU A 405 -3.26 -0.07 -24.37
CA GLU A 405 -2.02 -0.01 -25.14
C GLU A 405 -2.23 -0.53 -26.56
N LEU A 406 -2.91 -1.66 -26.71
CA LEU A 406 -3.30 -2.19 -28.01
C LEU A 406 -4.18 -1.20 -28.78
N LEU A 407 -5.28 -0.72 -28.17
CA LEU A 407 -6.20 0.24 -28.78
C LEU A 407 -5.51 1.56 -29.13
N THR A 408 -4.67 2.07 -28.23
CA THR A 408 -3.93 3.31 -28.45
C THR A 408 -2.91 3.10 -29.57
N SER A 409 -2.29 1.93 -29.67
CA SER A 409 -1.38 1.63 -30.78
C SER A 409 -2.13 1.59 -32.11
N THR A 410 -3.29 0.93 -32.21
CA THR A 410 -4.11 0.91 -33.43
C THR A 410 -4.64 2.30 -33.78
N ILE A 411 -5.12 3.06 -32.80
CA ILE A 411 -5.57 4.44 -33.02
C ILE A 411 -4.39 5.36 -33.38
N GLN A 412 -3.22 5.24 -32.75
CA GLN A 412 -2.05 6.08 -33.09
C GLN A 412 -1.53 5.77 -34.48
N THR A 413 -1.54 4.50 -34.88
CA THR A 413 -1.30 4.07 -36.26
C THR A 413 -2.35 4.65 -37.21
N ALA A 414 -3.60 4.81 -36.76
CA ALA A 414 -4.68 5.43 -37.53
C ALA A 414 -4.69 6.98 -37.52
N TRP A 415 -4.17 7.66 -36.49
CA TRP A 415 -4.43 9.09 -36.26
C TRP A 415 -3.31 10.08 -36.58
N ASN A 416 -2.04 9.73 -36.69
CA ASN A 416 -0.95 10.64 -37.13
C ASN A 416 -1.05 12.13 -36.70
N ALA A 417 -1.52 12.41 -35.48
CA ALA A 417 -1.52 13.71 -34.83
C ALA A 417 -1.03 13.55 -33.38
N SER A 418 0.28 13.72 -33.22
CA SER A 418 1.06 13.57 -32.00
C SER A 418 1.27 12.15 -31.47
N LEU A 419 2.36 11.52 -31.89
CA LEU A 419 2.79 10.19 -31.45
C LEU A 419 3.33 10.26 -30.01
N ARG A 420 2.89 9.37 -29.11
CA ARG A 420 3.46 9.29 -27.75
C ARG A 420 4.48 8.16 -27.66
N VAL A 421 5.77 8.49 -27.63
CA VAL A 421 6.85 7.52 -27.44
C VAL A 421 7.50 7.73 -26.09
N LEU A 422 7.55 6.69 -25.25
CA LEU A 422 8.16 6.72 -23.92
C LEU A 422 7.72 7.95 -23.10
N GLY A 423 6.43 8.31 -23.14
CA GLY A 423 5.90 9.45 -22.38
C GLY A 423 6.19 10.84 -22.95
N ILE A 424 6.77 10.94 -24.15
CA ILE A 424 7.01 12.19 -24.89
C ILE A 424 6.03 12.26 -26.06
N TYR A 425 5.41 13.43 -26.26
CA TYR A 425 4.44 13.65 -27.33
C TYR A 425 5.11 14.37 -28.52
N PHE A 426 5.15 13.70 -29.67
CA PHE A 426 5.79 14.14 -30.91
C PHE A 426 4.73 14.59 -31.91
N ASP A 427 4.45 15.89 -32.01
CA ASP A 427 3.59 16.41 -33.07
C ASP A 427 4.31 16.39 -34.45
N PRO A 428 3.59 16.25 -35.58
CA PRO A 428 4.20 16.10 -36.91
C PRO A 428 5.16 17.24 -37.29
N LYS A 429 4.91 18.44 -36.76
CA LYS A 429 5.74 19.65 -36.98
C LYS A 429 6.79 19.88 -35.88
N LEU A 430 6.93 18.95 -34.92
CA LEU A 430 7.83 19.02 -33.76
C LEU A 430 7.80 20.38 -33.05
N ASN A 431 6.61 20.95 -32.88
CA ASN A 431 6.36 22.18 -32.15
C ASN A 431 6.34 21.97 -30.63
N TRP A 432 6.20 20.72 -30.17
CA TRP A 432 6.17 20.28 -28.77
C TRP A 432 5.04 20.87 -27.91
N GLY A 433 4.06 21.53 -28.53
CA GLY A 433 2.95 22.16 -27.82
C GLY A 433 2.13 21.17 -27.00
N ALA A 434 1.82 20.00 -27.59
CA ALA A 434 1.12 18.92 -26.91
C ALA A 434 1.90 18.38 -25.70
N HIS A 435 3.22 18.15 -25.88
CA HIS A 435 4.10 17.69 -24.81
C HIS A 435 4.15 18.67 -23.64
N ILE A 436 4.27 19.98 -23.95
CA ILE A 436 4.33 21.02 -22.91
C ILE A 436 2.99 21.14 -22.19
N LYS A 437 1.85 21.10 -22.87
CA LYS A 437 0.53 21.09 -22.23
C LYS A 437 0.40 19.93 -21.22
N GLN A 438 0.88 18.74 -21.59
CA GLN A 438 0.87 17.58 -20.70
C GLN A 438 1.80 17.74 -19.49
N ILE A 439 3.02 18.25 -19.69
CA ILE A 439 3.92 18.61 -18.59
C ILE A 439 3.25 19.64 -17.65
N GLN A 440 2.54 20.62 -18.21
CA GLN A 440 1.85 21.64 -17.41
C GLN A 440 0.74 21.04 -16.55
N GLN A 441 -0.13 20.22 -17.12
CA GLN A 441 -1.25 19.59 -16.41
C GLN A 441 -0.72 18.69 -15.28
N ARG A 442 0.26 17.84 -15.58
CA ARG A 442 0.88 16.96 -14.59
C ARG A 442 1.54 17.74 -13.44
N SER A 443 2.26 18.81 -13.78
CA SER A 443 2.96 19.62 -12.77
C SER A 443 2.00 20.44 -11.90
N ASN A 444 0.90 20.96 -12.46
CA ASN A 444 -0.11 21.70 -11.70
C ASN A 444 -0.79 20.81 -10.66
N ASN A 445 -1.14 19.57 -11.02
CA ASN A 445 -1.70 18.59 -10.09
C ASN A 445 -0.72 18.30 -8.94
N GLN A 446 0.58 18.16 -9.25
CA GLN A 446 1.62 17.97 -8.24
C GLN A 446 1.81 19.20 -7.33
N ILE A 447 1.69 20.40 -7.87
CA ILE A 447 1.77 21.66 -7.11
C ILE A 447 0.63 21.77 -6.10
N GLN A 448 -0.59 21.41 -6.47
CA GLN A 448 -1.74 21.39 -5.55
C GLN A 448 -1.53 20.39 -4.40
N SER A 449 -0.93 19.24 -4.68
CA SER A 449 -0.54 18.29 -3.65
C SER A 449 0.52 18.87 -2.71
N ILE A 450 1.54 19.56 -3.25
CA ILE A 450 2.60 20.19 -2.45
C ILE A 450 2.07 21.37 -1.62
N SER A 451 1.11 22.15 -2.13
CA SER A 451 0.54 23.28 -1.40
C SER A 451 -0.19 22.84 -0.13
N ARG A 452 -0.76 21.62 -0.10
CA ARG A 452 -1.38 21.02 1.09
C ARG A 452 -0.35 20.65 2.17
N LEU A 453 0.90 20.46 1.78
CA LEU A 453 1.99 20.00 2.66
C LEU A 453 2.96 21.11 3.07
N SER A 454 3.04 22.21 2.33
CA SER A 454 4.11 23.22 2.46
C SER A 454 3.60 24.63 2.80
N GLN A 455 2.61 24.75 3.70
CA GLN A 455 2.11 26.05 4.17
C GLN A 455 3.16 26.82 5.00
N SER A 456 3.05 28.15 5.07
CA SER A 456 4.09 29.05 5.60
C SER A 456 4.29 28.97 7.12
N THR A 457 3.23 28.68 7.88
CA THR A 457 3.27 28.67 9.36
C THR A 457 3.42 27.29 9.96
N TRP A 458 3.02 26.24 9.24
CA TRP A 458 2.88 24.89 9.82
C TRP A 458 3.19 23.72 8.89
N GLY A 459 3.57 23.98 7.64
CA GLY A 459 3.90 22.92 6.67
C GLY A 459 5.26 22.26 6.93
N ALA A 460 5.62 21.35 6.03
CA ALA A 460 6.93 20.71 5.98
C ALA A 460 8.06 21.76 6.03
N THR A 461 9.20 21.38 6.63
CA THR A 461 10.36 22.27 6.71
C THR A 461 10.84 22.68 5.33
N PHE A 462 11.54 23.81 5.24
CA PHE A 462 12.06 24.32 3.97
C PHE A 462 12.87 23.25 3.21
N GLU A 463 13.68 22.48 3.94
CA GLU A 463 14.44 21.35 3.43
C GLU A 463 13.55 20.30 2.75
N LYS A 464 12.51 19.83 3.45
CA LYS A 464 11.63 18.76 2.98
C LYS A 464 10.72 19.25 1.84
N SER A 465 10.24 20.49 1.89
CA SER A 465 9.52 21.11 0.76
C SER A 465 10.40 21.25 -0.48
N ARG A 466 11.68 21.60 -0.32
CA ARG A 466 12.64 21.66 -1.43
C ARG A 466 12.95 20.27 -1.99
N LEU A 467 13.06 19.26 -1.13
CA LEU A 467 13.20 17.86 -1.54
C LEU A 467 12.00 17.42 -2.39
N LEU A 468 10.77 17.71 -1.96
CA LEU A 468 9.55 17.43 -2.73
C LEU A 468 9.58 18.09 -4.12
N TYR A 469 9.99 19.35 -4.21
CA TYR A 469 10.16 20.04 -5.50
C TYR A 469 11.17 19.32 -6.40
N ASN A 470 12.35 18.99 -5.86
CA ASN A 470 13.43 18.35 -6.60
C ASN A 470 13.09 16.94 -7.08
N ALA A 471 12.31 16.18 -6.30
CA ALA A 471 12.04 14.79 -6.58
C ALA A 471 10.72 14.55 -7.35
N ILE A 472 9.78 15.51 -7.32
CA ILE A 472 8.45 15.37 -7.95
C ILE A 472 8.30 16.31 -9.14
N VAL A 473 8.52 17.61 -8.93
CA VAL A 473 8.17 18.66 -9.89
C VAL A 473 9.29 18.88 -10.90
N ARG A 474 10.55 18.95 -10.43
CA ARG A 474 11.71 19.18 -11.30
C ARG A 474 11.91 18.06 -12.35
N PRO A 475 11.77 16.75 -12.03
CA PRO A 475 11.90 15.69 -13.03
C PRO A 475 10.76 15.73 -14.05
N ALA A 476 9.53 16.07 -13.61
CA ALA A 476 8.40 16.23 -14.52
C ALA A 476 8.62 17.41 -15.51
N LEU A 477 9.15 18.53 -15.03
CA LEU A 477 9.45 19.70 -15.87
C LEU A 477 10.60 19.49 -16.86
N THR A 478 11.54 18.59 -16.54
CA THR A 478 12.76 18.34 -17.35
C THR A 478 12.66 17.04 -18.16
N TYR A 479 11.51 16.37 -18.11
CA TYR A 479 11.29 15.09 -18.76
C TYR A 479 11.39 15.18 -20.28
N GLY A 480 12.22 14.32 -20.87
CA GLY A 480 12.48 14.33 -22.31
C GLY A 480 13.23 15.55 -22.82
N SER A 481 13.75 16.41 -21.93
CA SER A 481 14.36 17.69 -22.32
C SER A 481 15.52 17.63 -23.29
N PRO A 482 16.37 16.58 -23.34
CA PRO A 482 17.37 16.47 -24.41
C PRO A 482 16.79 16.48 -25.83
N ILE A 483 15.55 16.01 -26.00
CA ILE A 483 14.88 15.83 -27.30
C ILE A 483 14.26 17.15 -27.78
N TRP A 484 13.44 17.79 -26.95
CA TRP A 484 12.70 19.00 -27.36
C TRP A 484 13.44 20.32 -27.10
N ALA A 485 14.63 20.31 -26.49
CA ALA A 485 15.40 21.53 -26.20
C ALA A 485 15.94 22.29 -27.43
N LYS A 486 15.94 21.68 -28.63
CA LYS A 486 16.45 22.29 -29.86
C LYS A 486 15.35 22.80 -30.80
N ALA A 487 14.12 22.97 -30.33
CA ALA A 487 12.96 23.34 -31.16
C ALA A 487 12.99 24.78 -31.74
N GLY A 488 14.11 25.51 -31.65
CA GLY A 488 14.22 26.91 -32.07
C GLY A 488 15.50 27.22 -32.86
N PRO A 489 15.50 28.31 -33.65
CA PRO A 489 16.68 28.75 -34.39
C PRO A 489 17.87 29.02 -33.45
N ALA A 490 19.10 28.74 -33.91
CA ALA A 490 20.34 29.03 -33.18
C ALA A 490 20.50 28.36 -31.79
N GLY A 491 19.82 27.23 -31.53
CA GLY A 491 20.02 26.44 -30.30
C GLY A 491 19.44 27.09 -29.03
N LYS A 492 18.57 28.10 -29.18
CA LYS A 492 17.78 28.67 -28.09
C LYS A 492 16.43 27.95 -28.01
N ILE A 493 16.02 27.56 -26.81
CA ILE A 493 14.70 26.96 -26.59
C ILE A 493 13.64 28.04 -26.86
N PRO A 494 12.64 27.80 -27.73
CA PRO A 494 11.60 28.77 -28.03
C PRO A 494 10.89 29.29 -26.76
N GLU A 495 10.64 30.60 -26.69
CA GLU A 495 10.01 31.20 -25.50
C GLU A 495 8.60 30.64 -25.25
N ARG A 496 7.88 30.20 -26.31
CA ARG A 496 6.61 29.46 -26.21
C ARG A 496 6.69 28.19 -25.34
N ILE A 497 7.84 27.52 -25.33
CA ILE A 497 8.11 26.31 -24.52
C ILE A 497 8.55 26.72 -23.11
N VAL A 498 9.45 27.70 -23.01
CA VAL A 498 10.09 28.03 -21.72
C VAL A 498 9.17 28.82 -20.79
N LYS A 499 8.33 29.73 -21.31
CA LYS A 499 7.44 30.58 -20.52
C LYS A 499 6.47 29.76 -19.64
N PRO A 500 5.76 28.73 -20.17
CA PRO A 500 5.02 27.74 -19.38
C PRO A 500 5.80 27.11 -18.22
N LEU A 501 7.00 26.61 -18.50
CA LEU A 501 7.82 25.90 -17.51
C LEU A 501 8.32 26.84 -16.41
N ARG A 502 8.73 28.06 -16.77
CA ARG A 502 9.13 29.11 -15.81
C ARG A 502 7.96 29.50 -14.89
N SER A 503 6.75 29.59 -15.44
CA SER A 503 5.54 29.91 -14.66
C SER A 503 5.27 28.85 -13.59
N ILE A 504 5.30 27.57 -13.96
CA ILE A 504 5.10 26.45 -13.03
C ILE A 504 6.20 26.39 -11.99
N GLN A 505 7.45 26.53 -12.42
CA GLN A 505 8.60 26.60 -11.52
C GLN A 505 8.40 27.71 -10.48
N ARG A 506 8.02 28.92 -10.91
CA ARG A 506 7.78 30.04 -9.99
C ARG A 506 6.67 29.74 -8.98
N LYS A 507 5.54 29.16 -9.43
CA LYS A 507 4.43 28.76 -8.53
C LYS A 507 4.92 27.80 -7.45
N CYS A 508 5.65 26.75 -7.84
CA CYS A 508 6.16 25.78 -6.89
C CYS A 508 7.21 26.38 -5.94
N LEU A 509 8.12 27.20 -6.44
CA LEU A 509 9.16 27.80 -5.59
C LEU A 509 8.60 28.80 -4.59
N LYS A 510 7.52 29.53 -4.92
CA LYS A 510 6.80 30.34 -3.94
C LYS A 510 6.25 29.49 -2.80
N LEU A 511 5.71 28.31 -3.10
CA LEU A 511 5.27 27.37 -2.07
C LEU A 511 6.45 26.89 -1.24
N VAL A 512 7.55 26.45 -1.87
CA VAL A 512 8.74 25.97 -1.14
C VAL A 512 9.35 27.05 -0.26
N THR A 513 9.44 28.29 -0.74
CA THR A 513 10.03 29.42 -0.01
C THR A 513 9.06 30.13 0.93
N SER A 514 7.75 29.91 0.76
CA SER A 514 6.70 30.73 1.40
C SER A 514 6.86 32.24 1.18
N ALA A 515 7.52 32.62 0.08
CA ALA A 515 7.68 34.00 -0.30
C ALA A 515 6.34 34.61 -0.74
N TYR A 516 6.16 35.90 -0.50
CA TYR A 516 4.94 36.61 -0.90
C TYR A 516 4.74 36.58 -2.41
N ASN A 517 3.49 36.70 -2.86
CA ASN A 517 3.14 36.63 -4.28
C ASN A 517 3.88 37.66 -5.14
N LEU A 518 4.21 38.82 -4.58
CA LEU A 518 4.89 39.91 -5.27
C LEU A 518 6.42 39.77 -5.29
N THR A 519 6.97 38.79 -4.57
CA THR A 519 8.42 38.52 -4.55
C THR A 519 8.89 38.19 -5.96
N SER A 520 9.95 38.86 -6.41
CA SER A 520 10.48 38.69 -7.78
C SER A 520 10.88 37.24 -8.06
N SER A 521 10.70 36.79 -9.32
CA SER A 521 11.09 35.42 -9.72
C SER A 521 12.54 35.10 -9.37
N ARG A 522 13.43 36.08 -9.50
CA ARG A 522 14.87 35.92 -9.25
C ARG A 522 15.15 35.70 -7.77
N VAL A 523 14.50 36.46 -6.89
CA VAL A 523 14.66 36.32 -5.42
C VAL A 523 14.11 34.97 -4.96
N VAL A 524 12.93 34.57 -5.44
CA VAL A 524 12.34 33.26 -5.12
C VAL A 524 13.20 32.10 -5.65
N GLN A 525 13.77 32.23 -6.84
CA GLN A 525 14.70 31.25 -7.40
C GLN A 525 15.99 31.16 -6.60
N TYR A 526 16.55 32.30 -6.20
CA TYR A 526 17.76 32.33 -5.39
C TYR A 526 17.53 31.72 -4.01
N ALA A 527 16.43 32.09 -3.33
CA ALA A 527 16.09 31.55 -2.02
C ALA A 527 15.74 30.06 -2.08
N GLY A 528 15.01 29.62 -3.12
CA GLY A 528 14.49 28.25 -3.24
C GLY A 528 15.41 27.24 -3.94
N ILE A 529 16.42 27.68 -4.71
CA ILE A 529 17.29 26.81 -5.53
C ILE A 529 18.77 27.17 -5.34
N SER A 530 19.64 26.15 -5.24
CA SER A 530 21.11 26.31 -5.27
C SER A 530 21.61 26.89 -6.60
N LYS A 531 22.77 27.57 -6.58
CA LYS A 531 23.42 28.25 -7.73
C LYS A 531 23.48 27.43 -9.03
N LYS A 532 23.47 26.09 -8.95
CA LYS A 532 23.77 25.23 -10.10
C LYS A 532 22.60 24.98 -11.08
N LEU A 533 21.32 24.98 -10.70
CA LEU A 533 20.30 24.30 -11.54
C LEU A 533 18.93 25.00 -11.58
N ARG A 534 18.83 26.09 -12.37
CA ARG A 534 17.52 26.51 -12.92
C ARG A 534 16.99 25.42 -13.85
N VAL A 535 15.68 25.21 -13.94
CA VAL A 535 15.07 24.21 -14.87
C VAL A 535 15.60 24.42 -16.31
N HIS A 536 15.67 25.67 -16.76
CA HIS A 536 16.22 26.03 -18.06
C HIS A 536 17.71 25.64 -18.23
N GLN A 537 18.55 25.86 -17.22
CA GLN A 537 19.97 25.46 -17.26
C GLN A 537 20.10 23.92 -17.20
N THR A 538 19.24 23.25 -16.44
CA THR A 538 19.21 21.78 -16.37
C THR A 538 18.91 21.18 -17.73
N ILE A 539 17.92 21.73 -18.44
CA ILE A 539 17.55 21.33 -19.80
C ILE A 539 18.73 21.51 -20.76
N LEU A 540 19.36 22.69 -20.76
CA LEU A 540 20.50 22.98 -21.63
C LEU A 540 21.70 22.08 -21.36
N THR A 541 22.01 21.81 -20.08
CA THR A 541 23.11 20.92 -19.69
C THR A 541 22.83 19.47 -20.07
N ALA A 542 21.60 18.99 -19.86
CA ALA A 542 21.18 17.64 -20.26
C ALA A 542 21.29 17.46 -21.78
N HIS A 543 20.87 18.46 -22.56
CA HIS A 543 21.03 18.46 -24.01
C HIS A 543 22.49 18.46 -24.45
N LYS A 544 23.34 19.33 -23.87
CA LYS A 544 24.79 19.36 -24.17
C LYS A 544 25.46 18.01 -23.89
N LYS A 545 25.08 17.35 -22.78
CA LYS A 545 25.58 16.01 -22.43
C LYS A 545 25.11 14.95 -23.44
N ALA A 546 23.84 14.96 -23.83
CA ALA A 546 23.29 14.05 -24.83
C ALA A 546 23.98 14.23 -26.19
N LYS A 547 24.20 15.47 -26.66
CA LYS A 547 24.91 15.74 -27.92
C LYS A 547 26.36 15.22 -27.91
N ARG A 548 27.06 15.35 -26.76
CA ARG A 548 28.40 14.76 -26.59
C ARG A 548 28.38 13.24 -26.62
N LEU A 549 27.35 12.62 -26.05
CA LEU A 549 27.18 11.17 -26.06
C LEU A 549 26.82 10.62 -27.44
N VAL A 550 25.98 11.33 -28.20
CA VAL A 550 25.68 10.98 -29.61
C VAL A 550 26.95 11.09 -30.45
N ARG A 551 27.69 12.20 -30.37
CA ARG A 551 29.00 12.33 -31.06
C ARG A 551 30.01 11.26 -30.67
N ARG A 552 30.03 10.82 -29.40
CA ARG A 552 30.88 9.70 -28.95
C ARG A 552 30.36 8.34 -29.43
N LYS A 553 29.03 8.17 -29.49
CA LYS A 553 28.41 6.95 -29.99
C LYS A 553 28.56 6.82 -31.50
N ASP A 554 28.47 7.89 -32.30
CA ASP A 554 28.69 7.83 -33.75
C ASP A 554 30.08 7.25 -34.09
N ASN A 555 31.10 7.51 -33.25
CA ASN A 555 32.43 6.88 -33.39
C ASN A 555 32.49 5.39 -32.97
N ASN A 556 31.53 4.91 -32.19
CA ASN A 556 31.43 3.51 -31.72
C ASN A 556 30.23 2.75 -32.31
N TYR A 557 29.36 3.40 -33.09
CA TYR A 557 28.07 2.84 -33.55
C TYR A 557 28.24 1.92 -34.76
N VAL A 558 29.36 2.03 -35.46
CA VAL A 558 29.67 1.19 -36.63
C VAL A 558 29.94 -0.26 -36.23
N SER A 559 30.27 -0.58 -34.97
CA SER A 559 30.74 -1.92 -34.57
C SER A 559 29.77 -2.80 -33.76
N ASN A 560 28.57 -2.33 -33.37
CA ASN A 560 27.79 -3.00 -32.30
C ASN A 560 26.31 -3.25 -32.59
N LYS A 561 25.93 -3.59 -33.84
CA LYS A 561 24.54 -3.93 -34.20
C LYS A 561 23.98 -5.21 -33.54
N GLY A 562 24.82 -6.12 -33.04
CA GLY A 562 24.38 -7.45 -32.58
C GLY A 562 23.99 -7.60 -31.10
N LYS A 563 24.37 -6.67 -30.20
CA LYS A 563 24.29 -6.90 -28.74
C LYS A 563 23.04 -6.34 -28.04
N ASP A 564 22.26 -5.49 -28.70
CA ASP A 564 21.28 -4.64 -28.00
C ASP A 564 19.95 -5.34 -27.64
N VAL A 565 19.45 -6.29 -28.45
CA VAL A 565 18.07 -6.83 -28.27
C VAL A 565 17.98 -7.83 -27.12
N ALA A 566 18.96 -8.73 -26.96
CA ALA A 566 18.98 -9.73 -25.88
C ALA A 566 19.20 -9.09 -24.50
N GLU A 567 20.06 -8.07 -24.44
CA GLU A 567 20.34 -7.31 -23.21
C GLU A 567 19.12 -6.45 -22.80
N TRP A 568 18.46 -5.79 -23.77
CA TRP A 568 17.23 -5.05 -23.51
C TRP A 568 16.06 -5.95 -23.06
N ASN A 569 15.92 -7.14 -23.64
CA ASN A 569 14.93 -8.13 -23.22
C ASN A 569 15.18 -8.62 -21.78
N LYS A 570 16.45 -8.77 -21.37
CA LYS A 570 16.83 -9.09 -19.98
C LYS A 570 16.47 -7.96 -19.01
N ILE A 571 16.63 -6.71 -19.42
CA ILE A 571 16.30 -5.52 -18.61
C ILE A 571 14.79 -5.33 -18.45
N CYS A 572 14.02 -5.57 -19.52
CA CYS A 572 12.56 -5.37 -19.55
C CYS A 572 11.75 -6.47 -18.84
N LYS A 573 12.24 -7.72 -18.81
CA LYS A 573 11.50 -8.87 -18.24
C LYS A 573 11.49 -8.95 -16.71
N ASN A 574 12.22 -8.10 -15.99
CA ASN A 574 12.26 -8.13 -14.53
C ASN A 574 11.28 -7.12 -13.91
N GLU A 575 10.08 -7.56 -13.52
CA GLU A 575 9.08 -6.70 -12.84
C GLU A 575 9.61 -6.07 -11.54
N GLN A 576 10.50 -6.76 -10.83
CA GLN A 576 11.21 -6.22 -9.66
C GLN A 576 12.03 -4.96 -10.01
N ASN A 577 12.50 -4.81 -11.25
CA ASN A 577 13.29 -3.65 -11.67
C ASN A 577 12.46 -2.38 -11.89
N ARG A 578 11.16 -2.43 -12.13
CA ARG A 578 10.34 -1.21 -12.24
C ARG A 578 10.14 -0.53 -10.88
N GLY A 579 9.96 -1.33 -9.83
CA GLY A 579 9.96 -0.88 -8.44
C GLY A 579 11.34 -0.34 -8.05
N LYS A 580 12.39 -1.16 -8.26
CA LYS A 580 13.78 -0.78 -7.98
C LYS A 580 14.29 0.40 -8.80
N GLN A 581 13.83 0.63 -10.04
CA GLN A 581 14.19 1.81 -10.85
C GLN A 581 13.48 3.07 -10.38
N LYS A 582 12.21 2.97 -9.96
CA LYS A 582 11.53 4.10 -9.30
C LYS A 582 12.20 4.42 -7.96
N GLU A 583 12.61 3.40 -7.21
CA GLU A 583 13.38 3.52 -5.97
C GLU A 583 14.75 4.14 -6.26
N ALA A 584 15.50 3.63 -7.24
CA ALA A 584 16.80 4.12 -7.68
C ALA A 584 16.71 5.54 -8.25
N GLY A 585 15.61 5.93 -8.91
CA GLY A 585 15.37 7.30 -9.34
C GLY A 585 15.10 8.25 -8.18
N LYS A 586 14.38 7.80 -7.13
CA LYS A 586 14.23 8.56 -5.87
C LYS A 586 15.56 8.64 -5.13
N ILE A 587 16.34 7.57 -5.08
CA ILE A 587 17.67 7.49 -4.46
C ILE A 587 18.63 8.40 -5.22
N ALA A 588 18.66 8.37 -6.55
CA ALA A 588 19.47 9.25 -7.39
C ALA A 588 19.04 10.72 -7.24
N ALA A 589 17.74 11.01 -7.14
CA ALA A 589 17.25 12.37 -6.84
C ALA A 589 17.61 12.80 -5.40
N TYR A 590 17.62 11.88 -4.44
CA TYR A 590 18.08 12.10 -3.08
C TYR A 590 19.60 12.30 -3.02
N GLN A 591 20.39 11.52 -3.75
CA GLN A 591 21.85 11.65 -3.88
C GLN A 591 22.23 12.93 -4.66
N GLU A 592 21.50 13.30 -5.71
CA GLU A 592 21.65 14.61 -6.39
C GLU A 592 21.28 15.74 -5.43
N TRP A 593 20.24 15.56 -4.61
CA TRP A 593 19.89 16.49 -3.55
C TRP A 593 21.03 16.57 -2.51
N GLU A 594 21.50 15.48 -1.93
CA GLU A 594 22.56 15.40 -0.91
C GLU A 594 23.90 15.95 -1.43
N SER A 595 24.31 15.58 -2.64
CA SER A 595 25.51 16.15 -3.30
C SER A 595 25.36 17.63 -3.66
N SER A 596 24.13 18.12 -3.91
CA SER A 596 23.88 19.55 -4.07
C SER A 596 24.01 20.35 -2.77
N TRP A 597 24.14 19.67 -1.62
CA TRP A 597 24.42 20.26 -0.31
C TRP A 597 25.91 20.27 0.06
N THR A 598 26.73 19.34 -0.44
CA THR A 598 28.11 19.10 0.05
C THR A 598 29.19 20.00 -0.58
N HIS A 599 28.86 20.95 -1.44
CA HIS A 599 29.88 21.86 -1.96
C HIS A 599 30.28 22.94 -0.93
N GLN A 600 31.49 22.73 -0.41
CA GLN A 600 32.33 23.61 0.41
C GLN A 600 31.97 23.70 1.90
N LYS A 601 32.34 22.64 2.65
CA LYS A 601 33.10 22.86 3.88
C LYS A 601 34.40 23.59 3.49
N ARG A 602 34.36 24.92 3.34
CA ARG A 602 35.59 25.71 3.45
C ARG A 602 35.94 25.70 4.93
N THR A 603 37.01 25.01 5.29
CA THR A 603 37.75 25.26 6.52
C THR A 603 38.12 26.74 6.48
N HIS A 604 37.36 27.56 7.20
CA HIS A 604 37.65 28.98 7.30
C HIS A 604 38.62 29.13 8.47
N ASN A 605 39.86 29.48 8.18
CA ASN A 605 40.85 29.81 9.20
C ASN A 605 40.28 30.94 10.08
N PRO A 606 40.24 30.80 11.42
CA PRO A 606 39.65 31.77 12.34
C PRO A 606 40.65 32.89 12.65
N GLY A 607 41.11 33.59 11.62
CA GLY A 607 41.89 34.82 11.77
C GLY A 607 41.00 36.03 11.50
N HIS A 608 40.71 36.79 12.55
CA HIS A 608 40.10 38.13 12.58
C HIS A 608 39.09 38.52 11.48
N ARG A 609 37.81 38.62 11.87
CA ARG A 609 36.88 39.57 11.23
C ARG A 609 36.24 40.43 12.31
N ALA A 610 36.46 41.73 12.20
CA ALA A 610 35.94 42.76 13.08
C ALA A 610 34.40 42.75 13.14
N PRO A 611 33.80 43.33 14.21
CA PRO A 611 32.37 43.55 14.32
C PRO A 611 31.82 44.28 13.09
N ALA A 612 30.62 43.92 12.65
CA ALA A 612 29.98 44.53 11.50
C ALA A 612 29.69 46.02 11.77
N ASP A 613 30.50 46.89 11.16
CA ASP A 613 30.26 48.32 11.05
C ASP A 613 28.87 48.59 10.42
N PRO A 614 28.00 49.43 11.03
CA PRO A 614 26.69 49.82 10.50
C PRO A 614 26.68 50.33 9.04
N GLU A 615 27.79 50.91 8.56
CA GLU A 615 27.95 51.36 7.16
C GLU A 615 28.15 50.18 6.18
N SER A 616 28.66 49.06 6.66
CA SER A 616 29.02 47.89 5.85
C SER A 616 27.84 46.92 5.57
N TRP A 617 26.62 47.23 6.02
CA TRP A 617 25.44 46.40 5.80
C TRP A 617 24.97 46.44 4.34
N GLN A 618 25.62 45.65 3.49
CA GLN A 618 25.22 45.49 2.09
C GLN A 618 24.13 44.41 2.01
N ALA A 619 22.86 44.83 1.99
CA ALA A 619 21.79 44.01 1.41
C ALA A 619 22.32 43.41 0.11
N ALA A 620 22.21 42.07 -0.06
CA ALA A 620 22.87 41.29 -1.10
C ALA A 620 23.35 42.14 -2.30
N LYS A 621 24.62 42.58 -2.26
CA LYS A 621 25.16 43.66 -3.11
C LYS A 621 24.66 43.54 -4.56
N ILE A 622 23.83 44.45 -5.04
CA ILE A 622 23.35 44.39 -6.42
C ILE A 622 24.48 44.86 -7.34
N ILE A 623 25.22 43.92 -7.92
CA ILE A 623 26.25 44.13 -8.94
C ILE A 623 25.54 44.40 -10.27
N ILE A 624 25.92 45.45 -10.97
CA ILE A 624 25.45 45.71 -12.33
C ILE A 624 26.32 44.88 -13.27
N ASP A 625 25.70 44.03 -14.08
CA ASP A 625 26.39 43.28 -15.13
C ASP A 625 26.84 44.26 -16.22
N GLU A 626 28.13 44.56 -16.27
CA GLU A 626 28.75 45.56 -17.17
C GLU A 626 28.42 45.33 -18.65
N ARG A 627 28.16 44.07 -19.05
CA ARG A 627 27.85 43.71 -20.44
C ARG A 627 26.38 43.86 -20.80
N THR A 628 25.48 43.95 -19.81
CA THR A 628 24.02 43.95 -20.03
C THR A 628 23.26 45.03 -19.26
N GLY A 629 23.94 45.85 -18.45
CA GLY A 629 23.34 46.86 -17.57
C GLY A 629 22.42 46.29 -16.47
N ARG A 630 22.36 44.96 -16.30
CA ARG A 630 21.36 44.31 -15.44
C ARG A 630 21.85 44.18 -14.00
N LYS A 631 21.07 44.70 -13.06
CA LYS A 631 21.17 44.49 -11.61
C LYS A 631 21.16 42.97 -11.24
N ARG A 632 22.23 42.47 -10.61
CA ARG A 632 22.47 41.08 -10.14
C ARG A 632 22.84 41.05 -8.66
N LEU A 633 22.26 40.19 -7.84
CA LEU A 633 22.63 40.07 -6.42
C LEU A 633 24.02 39.40 -6.26
N SER A 634 24.83 39.91 -5.31
CA SER A 634 26.15 39.41 -4.94
C SER A 634 26.04 37.98 -4.40
N GLN A 635 26.98 37.17 -4.85
CA GLN A 635 26.94 35.71 -4.75
C GLN A 635 27.51 35.15 -3.42
N LYS A 636 27.84 35.97 -2.43
CA LYS A 636 28.42 35.51 -1.16
C LYS A 636 27.31 35.03 -0.21
N GLY A 637 27.37 33.75 0.19
CA GLY A 637 26.42 33.07 1.10
C GLY A 637 25.37 32.23 0.37
N THR A 638 25.54 30.91 0.32
CA THR A 638 24.49 30.00 -0.15
C THR A 638 23.31 30.02 0.83
N PRO A 639 22.04 30.04 0.36
CA PRO A 639 20.84 30.00 1.22
C PRO A 639 20.72 28.75 2.13
N SER A 640 21.59 27.75 1.95
CA SER A 640 21.46 26.41 2.54
C SER A 640 21.63 26.37 4.06
N ASN A 641 22.63 27.05 4.61
CA ASN A 641 22.94 26.98 6.04
C ASN A 641 21.96 27.80 6.90
N ILE A 642 21.28 28.78 6.28
CA ILE A 642 20.38 29.71 6.95
C ILE A 642 19.08 29.03 7.35
N HIS A 643 18.67 27.97 6.64
CA HIS A 643 17.42 27.25 6.88
C HIS A 643 17.59 25.92 7.63
N LEU A 644 18.82 25.59 8.01
CA LEU A 644 19.16 24.35 8.70
C LEU A 644 18.59 24.41 10.13
N ASN A 645 17.89 23.35 10.56
CA ASN A 645 17.21 23.26 11.86
C ASN A 645 16.15 24.34 12.15
N LEU A 646 15.75 25.13 11.15
CA LEU A 646 14.66 26.09 11.31
C LEU A 646 13.30 25.43 11.12
N LYS A 647 12.36 25.75 12.01
CA LYS A 647 10.93 25.48 11.79
C LYS A 647 10.44 26.19 10.54
N ARG A 648 9.33 25.70 9.97
CA ARG A 648 8.75 26.27 8.75
C ARG A 648 8.45 27.77 8.84
N ALA A 649 7.86 28.21 9.95
CA ALA A 649 7.59 29.63 10.19
C ALA A 649 8.87 30.48 10.21
N GLN A 650 9.91 30.01 10.90
CA GLN A 650 11.20 30.70 11.01
C GLN A 650 11.88 30.82 9.63
N SER A 651 11.87 29.75 8.83
CA SER A 651 12.40 29.79 7.45
C SER A 651 11.64 30.78 6.57
N SER A 652 10.32 30.86 6.71
CA SER A 652 9.48 31.80 5.96
C SER A 652 9.79 33.25 6.32
N ILE A 653 9.93 33.54 7.62
CA ILE A 653 10.30 34.88 8.12
C ILE A 653 11.71 35.26 7.65
N ALA A 654 12.68 34.35 7.69
CA ALA A 654 14.03 34.59 7.17
C ALA A 654 14.02 34.96 5.67
N ILE A 655 13.18 34.31 4.86
CA ILE A 655 13.01 34.62 3.44
C ILE A 655 12.34 35.98 3.25
N GLN A 656 11.33 36.31 4.08
CA GLN A 656 10.67 37.63 4.05
C GLN A 656 11.67 38.74 4.37
N ILE A 657 12.44 38.61 5.45
CA ILE A 657 13.51 39.55 5.85
C ILE A 657 14.49 39.78 4.69
N ARG A 658 15.00 38.70 4.08
CA ARG A 658 15.98 38.79 2.98
C ARG A 658 15.40 39.34 1.67
N SER A 659 14.09 39.28 1.49
CA SER A 659 13.40 39.80 0.30
C SER A 659 12.79 41.18 0.50
N GLU A 660 12.84 41.71 1.73
CA GLU A 660 12.17 42.95 2.15
C GLU A 660 10.66 42.95 1.87
N HIS A 661 10.06 41.77 1.70
CA HIS A 661 8.62 41.58 1.54
C HIS A 661 8.04 40.99 2.81
N LEU A 662 7.76 41.88 3.75
CA LEU A 662 7.40 41.59 5.14
C LEU A 662 6.38 42.62 5.61
N GLY A 663 5.52 42.25 6.55
CA GLY A 663 4.43 43.12 7.02
C GLY A 663 4.87 44.27 7.93
N LEU A 664 5.89 45.03 7.56
CA LEU A 664 6.27 46.29 8.22
C LEU A 664 5.81 47.49 7.40
N ASN A 665 5.66 48.65 8.04
CA ASN A 665 5.09 49.85 7.44
C ASN A 665 5.81 50.28 6.16
N SER A 666 7.14 50.11 6.07
CA SER A 666 7.90 50.42 4.83
C SER A 666 7.41 49.64 3.60
N TYR A 667 7.07 48.36 3.76
CA TYR A 667 6.54 47.52 2.69
C TYR A 667 5.03 47.76 2.50
N LEU A 668 4.26 47.84 3.59
CA LEU A 668 2.80 48.02 3.55
C LEU A 668 2.41 49.36 2.90
N HIS A 669 3.10 50.45 3.25
CA HIS A 669 2.94 51.76 2.65
C HIS A 669 3.26 51.74 1.14
N ARG A 670 4.38 51.11 0.74
CA ARG A 670 4.74 50.92 -0.68
C ARG A 670 3.68 50.13 -1.45
N ARG A 671 2.87 49.33 -0.75
CA ARG A 671 1.76 48.55 -1.31
C ARG A 671 0.40 49.21 -1.14
N ARG A 672 0.33 50.42 -0.57
CA ARG A 672 -0.91 51.18 -0.36
C ARG A 672 -1.96 50.37 0.40
N VAL A 673 -1.53 49.67 1.44
CA VAL A 673 -2.45 48.90 2.30
C VAL A 673 -3.31 49.89 3.10
N PRO A 674 -4.64 49.74 3.13
CA PRO A 674 -5.52 50.61 3.92
C PRO A 674 -5.10 50.67 5.40
N GLY A 675 -5.07 51.87 5.98
CA GLY A 675 -4.66 52.10 7.37
C GLY A 675 -3.15 52.26 7.60
N VAL A 676 -2.32 52.26 6.54
CA VAL A 676 -0.88 52.55 6.61
C VAL A 676 -0.52 53.75 5.73
N GLU A 677 -0.66 54.95 6.28
CA GLU A 677 -0.50 56.21 5.55
C GLU A 677 0.96 56.64 5.37
N ASN A 678 1.87 56.14 6.21
CA ASN A 678 3.29 56.46 6.12
C ASN A 678 4.16 55.25 6.48
N PRO A 679 5.43 55.22 6.03
CA PRO A 679 6.33 54.09 6.28
C PRO A 679 7.01 54.15 7.65
N LYS A 680 6.71 55.14 8.51
CA LYS A 680 7.47 55.42 9.74
C LYS A 680 7.26 54.33 10.79
N CYS A 681 8.25 54.18 11.65
CA CYS A 681 8.15 53.35 12.85
C CYS A 681 7.59 54.18 14.00
N GLN A 682 6.92 53.52 14.96
CA GLN A 682 6.42 54.14 16.19
C GLN A 682 7.53 54.76 17.06
N CYS A 683 8.79 54.31 16.90
CA CYS A 683 9.93 54.94 17.58
C CYS A 683 10.43 56.24 16.90
N GLY A 684 9.73 56.75 15.88
CA GLY A 684 10.09 57.95 15.14
C GLY A 684 11.00 57.71 13.93
N TYR A 685 11.52 56.49 13.73
CA TYR A 685 12.40 56.21 12.60
C TYR A 685 11.67 56.34 11.24
N PRO A 686 12.26 56.99 10.22
CA PRO A 686 11.57 57.34 8.97
C PRO A 686 11.03 56.15 8.16
N SER A 687 11.63 54.97 8.30
CA SER A 687 11.20 53.77 7.57
C SER A 687 11.28 52.52 8.42
N GLN A 688 10.14 51.97 8.82
CA GLN A 688 10.05 50.70 9.51
C GLN A 688 10.37 49.55 8.54
N ASN A 689 11.64 49.22 8.42
CA ASN A 689 12.14 48.11 7.59
C ASN A 689 12.88 47.07 8.47
N ALA A 690 13.22 45.91 7.89
CA ALA A 690 13.84 44.83 8.66
C ALA A 690 15.19 45.24 9.28
N LYS A 691 15.99 46.05 8.57
CA LYS A 691 17.27 46.59 9.08
C LYS A 691 17.04 47.40 10.36
N HIS A 692 16.11 48.36 10.31
CA HIS A 692 15.74 49.17 11.46
C HIS A 692 15.24 48.32 12.63
N MET A 693 14.31 47.40 12.39
CA MET A 693 13.74 46.57 13.46
C MET A 693 14.80 45.71 14.17
N ILE A 694 15.69 45.09 13.39
CA ILE A 694 16.65 44.10 13.88
C ILE A 694 17.92 44.74 14.45
N LEU A 695 18.32 45.93 14.00
CA LEU A 695 19.60 46.54 14.37
C LEU A 695 19.45 47.79 15.25
N ALA A 696 18.40 48.58 15.08
CA ALA A 696 18.37 49.95 15.61
C ALA A 696 17.13 50.31 16.44
N CYS A 697 15.99 49.62 16.27
CA CYS A 697 14.72 50.07 16.85
C CYS A 697 14.71 50.01 18.39
N PRO A 698 14.58 51.12 19.12
CA PRO A 698 14.64 51.13 20.59
C PRO A 698 13.57 50.23 21.23
N GLN A 699 12.38 50.21 20.65
CA GLN A 699 11.24 49.41 21.11
C GLN A 699 11.51 47.90 21.13
N TRP A 700 12.50 47.42 20.37
CA TRP A 700 12.85 46.00 20.25
C TRP A 700 14.21 45.66 20.86
N ALA A 701 14.81 46.57 21.64
CA ALA A 701 16.10 46.38 22.30
C ALA A 701 16.13 45.13 23.20
N LYS A 702 15.11 44.94 24.05
CA LYS A 702 14.96 43.72 24.90
C LYS A 702 14.86 42.43 24.08
N GLY A 703 14.25 42.48 22.89
CA GLY A 703 14.12 41.32 21.99
C GLY A 703 15.44 40.98 21.28
N ARG A 704 16.25 42.00 20.96
CA ARG A 704 17.60 41.82 20.39
C ARG A 704 18.53 41.12 21.38
N GLY A 705 18.53 41.55 22.65
CA GLY A 705 19.34 40.91 23.71
C GLY A 705 19.12 39.40 23.79
N ARG A 706 17.86 38.95 23.82
CA ARG A 706 17.50 37.52 23.84
C ARG A 706 17.90 36.75 22.57
N CYS A 707 17.93 37.41 21.41
CA CYS A 707 18.41 36.78 20.16
C CYS A 707 19.92 36.57 20.16
N CYS A 708 20.66 37.40 20.91
CA CYS A 708 22.11 37.32 21.05
C CYS A 708 22.55 36.34 22.17
N GLU A 709 21.80 36.22 23.25
CA GLU A 709 22.11 35.34 24.41
C GLU A 709 22.04 33.84 24.09
N GLY A 710 21.24 33.41 23.10
CA GLY A 710 21.11 32.01 22.70
C GLY A 710 22.30 31.41 21.92
N ARG A 711 23.43 32.11 21.80
CA ARG A 711 24.63 31.67 21.06
C ARG A 711 25.89 31.76 21.93
N LYS A 712 26.08 30.79 22.83
CA LYS A 712 27.37 30.60 23.51
C LYS A 712 28.42 29.81 22.70
N THR A 713 28.11 29.32 21.49
CA THR A 713 29.11 28.60 20.67
C THR A 713 28.98 28.90 19.17
N GLY A 714 29.80 29.84 18.67
CA GLY A 714 30.11 29.97 17.24
C GLY A 714 29.95 31.39 16.66
N PRO A 715 30.83 31.80 15.72
CA PRO A 715 30.89 33.17 15.23
C PRO A 715 29.67 33.53 14.36
N ILE A 716 29.29 34.80 14.44
CA ILE A 716 28.19 35.43 13.71
C ILE A 716 28.40 35.24 12.19
N LYS A 717 27.55 34.43 11.54
CA LYS A 717 27.42 34.42 10.07
C LYS A 717 26.34 35.44 9.67
N PRO A 718 26.64 36.44 8.82
CA PRO A 718 25.66 37.42 8.34
C PRO A 718 24.56 36.81 7.44
#